data_AF-A0A419J4J1-F1
#
_entry.id   AF-A0A419J4J1-F1
#
_cell.length_a   1.000
_cell.length_b   1.000
_cell.length_c   1.000
_cell.angle_alpha   90.00
_cell.angle_beta   90.00
_cell.angle_gamma   90.00
#
_symmetry.space_group_name_H-M   'P 1'
#
loop_
_entity.id
_entity.type
_entity.pdbx_description
1 polymer ?
#
loop_
_entity_poly.entity_id
_entity_poly.type
_entity_poly.pdbx_seq_one_letter_code
_entity_poly.pdbx_strand_id
1 'polypeptide(L)'
;MYYLMHDSRKLPPMISYIRLYKPLLFSILTAFLILTYNNHALGLEMSSKRDCVVCHIMWMDDFRTDQETLVPFQPGNVLMKDTQGVVSSEEICYSCHDGYVMDSRHIAWTYNRHPTFVKPSKNVTVPLDLPLSVKDEIYCGTCHSAHGKGAAPQHGDPTGRTALFREVNIDSSLCEKCHRNEASFKFSNGHPVHTKSLELPAKLFESGARAGSENNKVICQSCHKVHGAKGNKILIVDNTNSELCGLCHEKQNSLVDTKHDLRTTLPDEKNIKKQPLSESGPCSACHIPHNAAGKRLWARPIKEGNPASQLCLTCHGEDTNYKTKRIGEYSHPINAKLASDVKLSDELPLFSEDGTKNPKGNVQCFTCHDIHRWDPNSLINKGGKDVEGDSSNSFLRMPNDSSVLCLMCHTDKKQLASSDHNLAVTAPEEKNVQGFTPLVSGPCGVCHIPHNAVSKRLWAKRLTGDKDIVSQLCTGCHNKNGAAKAKLLGDNYHAVDVTLDKFHIKTTLPLYDGEANKAADGKIACLTCHDPHVWDPVNTVSNYTSENIEGDARNSFLRKSNSPSSELCKECHKDKAFVDGTDHDMNITNPEATNLLGQTVRESGQCGVCHLVHNSPNKMKLWGRAFGRITSDEDIIDSLCNGCHSPDGIAKDKIPVIATHPEERLINNIMRSNRDSLDFSPIFDKRTGAEVNVGNISCPSCHNAHQWSPLVKEKGVNKNLEGNATNSFLRNVSYNNICIDCHGLDAIFRYKYYHDPKERVEPPPSIIKFIE
;
A
#
# COMPACT_ATOMS: atom_id res chain seq x y z
N MET A 1 3.86 -34.32 -33.09
CA MET A 1 4.38 -35.53 -33.75
C MET A 1 4.28 -35.29 -35.27
N TYR A 2 5.45 -35.15 -35.92
CA TYR A 2 5.80 -35.16 -37.37
C TYR A 2 5.00 -34.41 -38.46
N TYR A 3 5.57 -33.27 -38.91
CA TYR A 3 6.19 -32.95 -40.23
C TYR A 3 5.48 -33.08 -41.61
N LEU A 4 5.54 -31.95 -42.38
CA LEU A 4 5.85 -31.73 -43.82
C LEU A 4 5.00 -32.42 -44.93
N MET A 5 4.87 -31.98 -46.20
CA MET A 5 5.05 -30.76 -47.04
C MET A 5 4.87 -31.25 -48.51
N HIS A 6 4.30 -30.44 -49.41
CA HIS A 6 4.55 -30.39 -50.90
C HIS A 6 4.09 -31.59 -51.77
N ASP A 7 3.76 -31.53 -53.08
CA ASP A 7 3.70 -30.53 -54.17
C ASP A 7 3.01 -31.17 -55.43
N SER A 8 2.60 -30.33 -56.38
CA SER A 8 2.69 -30.47 -57.85
C SER A 8 1.66 -31.20 -58.76
N ARG A 9 1.04 -30.37 -59.63
CA ARG A 9 0.90 -30.41 -61.12
C ARG A 9 0.30 -31.63 -61.86
N LYS A 10 -0.72 -31.38 -62.71
CA LYS A 10 -0.71 -31.45 -64.22
C LYS A 10 -2.12 -31.49 -64.90
N LEU A 11 -2.22 -30.71 -65.99
CA LEU A 11 -3.08 -30.64 -67.23
C LEU A 11 -3.51 -31.98 -67.91
N PRO A 12 -4.32 -32.09 -69.03
CA PRO A 12 -5.24 -31.19 -69.80
C PRO A 12 -6.53 -31.93 -70.42
N PRO A 13 -7.05 -31.74 -71.68
CA PRO A 13 -8.44 -31.30 -71.97
C PRO A 13 -9.25 -32.13 -73.02
N MET A 14 -10.46 -31.68 -73.42
CA MET A 14 -11.09 -32.02 -74.72
C MET A 14 -11.86 -30.83 -75.33
N ILE A 15 -11.69 -30.65 -76.65
CA ILE A 15 -12.25 -29.63 -77.54
C ILE A 15 -13.25 -30.30 -78.50
N SER A 16 -14.29 -29.57 -78.95
CA SER A 16 -14.82 -29.47 -80.35
C SER A 16 -16.30 -29.02 -80.37
N TYR A 17 -16.88 -28.24 -81.29
CA TYR A 17 -16.56 -27.88 -82.69
C TYR A 17 -17.46 -26.69 -83.19
N ILE A 18 -17.00 -25.96 -84.24
CA ILE A 18 -17.76 -25.34 -85.37
C ILE A 18 -18.54 -24.02 -85.08
N ARG A 19 -18.55 -22.94 -85.88
CA ARG A 19 -18.07 -22.62 -87.25
C ARG A 19 -17.87 -21.11 -87.46
N LEU A 20 -17.10 -20.79 -88.49
CA LEU A 20 -16.70 -19.50 -89.03
C LEU A 20 -17.86 -18.58 -89.46
N TYR A 21 -17.79 -17.28 -89.11
CA TYR A 21 -18.13 -16.08 -89.92
C TYR A 21 -17.82 -14.77 -89.15
N LYS A 22 -16.67 -14.69 -88.46
CA LYS A 22 -16.31 -13.53 -87.60
C LYS A 22 -15.19 -12.60 -88.09
N PRO A 23 -14.29 -12.90 -89.05
CA PRO A 23 -13.12 -12.04 -89.23
C PRO A 23 -13.43 -10.73 -89.97
N LEU A 24 -14.43 -10.68 -90.86
CA LEU A 24 -14.74 -9.46 -91.62
C LEU A 24 -15.50 -8.41 -90.79
N LEU A 25 -16.41 -8.86 -89.91
CA LEU A 25 -17.17 -7.96 -89.04
C LEU A 25 -16.28 -7.39 -87.92
N PHE A 26 -15.32 -8.17 -87.43
CA PHE A 26 -14.40 -7.74 -86.37
C PHE A 26 -13.41 -6.68 -86.86
N SER A 27 -12.93 -6.78 -88.10
CA SER A 27 -12.05 -5.76 -88.71
C SER A 27 -12.75 -4.43 -88.99
N ILE A 28 -14.03 -4.46 -89.39
CA ILE A 28 -14.81 -3.24 -89.61
C ILE A 28 -15.19 -2.59 -88.26
N LEU A 29 -15.52 -3.38 -87.23
CA LEU A 29 -15.81 -2.87 -85.89
C LEU A 29 -14.55 -2.27 -85.22
N THR A 30 -13.38 -2.89 -85.39
CA THR A 30 -12.12 -2.36 -84.83
C THR A 30 -11.67 -1.09 -85.54
N ALA A 31 -11.86 -0.97 -86.86
CA ALA A 31 -11.58 0.27 -87.58
C ALA A 31 -12.52 1.42 -87.13
N PHE A 32 -13.81 1.14 -86.91
CA PHE A 32 -14.75 2.14 -86.39
C PHE A 32 -14.43 2.54 -84.94
N LEU A 33 -14.07 1.58 -84.07
CA LEU A 33 -13.65 1.86 -82.70
C LEU A 33 -12.35 2.68 -82.63
N ILE A 34 -11.36 2.42 -83.50
CA ILE A 34 -10.10 3.19 -83.53
C ILE A 34 -10.33 4.62 -84.09
N LEU A 35 -11.28 4.81 -85.00
CA LEU A 35 -11.65 6.13 -85.52
C LEU A 35 -12.54 6.94 -84.55
N THR A 36 -13.34 6.30 -83.70
CA THR A 36 -14.10 7.00 -82.63
C THR A 36 -13.27 7.27 -81.38
N TYR A 37 -12.21 6.50 -81.11
CA TYR A 37 -11.30 6.75 -79.97
C TYR A 37 -10.38 7.96 -80.18
N ASN A 38 -10.11 8.34 -81.43
CA ASN A 38 -9.19 9.46 -81.72
C ASN A 38 -9.86 10.84 -81.85
N ASN A 39 -11.20 10.93 -81.82
CA ASN A 39 -11.92 12.21 -81.96
C ASN A 39 -12.55 12.77 -80.68
N HIS A 40 -12.34 12.14 -79.52
CA HIS A 40 -12.66 12.73 -78.21
C HIS A 40 -11.42 13.12 -77.39
N ALA A 41 -10.21 12.88 -77.88
CA ALA A 41 -8.97 13.28 -77.21
C ALA A 41 -8.46 14.68 -77.58
N LEU A 42 -9.23 15.46 -78.36
CA LEU A 42 -8.89 16.84 -78.76
C LEU A 42 -9.92 17.89 -78.29
N GLY A 43 -10.78 17.53 -77.34
CA GLY A 43 -11.68 18.47 -76.66
C GLY A 43 -11.55 18.30 -75.16
N LEU A 44 -10.86 19.25 -74.51
CA LEU A 44 -10.42 19.27 -73.10
C LEU A 44 -9.10 18.53 -72.82
N GLU A 45 -8.03 18.92 -73.52
CA GLU A 45 -6.83 19.20 -72.74
C GLU A 45 -7.23 20.39 -71.84
N MET A 46 -7.63 20.11 -70.59
CA MET A 46 -7.67 21.13 -69.55
C MET A 46 -6.23 21.57 -69.34
N SER A 47 -5.78 22.44 -70.22
CA SER A 47 -4.52 23.15 -70.09
C SER A 47 -4.66 24.03 -68.87
N SER A 48 -4.03 23.63 -67.77
CA SER A 48 -3.89 24.43 -66.55
C SER A 48 -3.39 25.86 -66.82
N LYS A 49 -2.84 26.13 -68.02
CA LYS A 49 -2.48 27.46 -68.50
C LYS A 49 -3.67 28.40 -68.66
N ARG A 50 -4.89 27.94 -69.00
CA ARG A 50 -6.10 28.79 -69.02
C ARG A 50 -6.58 29.16 -67.60
N ASP A 51 -6.39 28.27 -66.64
CA ASP A 51 -6.86 28.47 -65.26
C ASP A 51 -5.90 29.37 -64.46
N CYS A 52 -4.58 29.27 -64.70
CA CYS A 52 -3.59 30.18 -64.12
C CYS A 52 -3.78 31.64 -64.56
N VAL A 53 -4.28 31.86 -65.77
CA VAL A 53 -4.52 33.17 -66.37
C VAL A 53 -5.61 33.96 -65.65
N VAL A 54 -6.55 33.31 -64.96
CA VAL A 54 -7.58 33.98 -64.15
C VAL A 54 -6.95 34.80 -63.01
N CYS A 55 -5.86 34.29 -62.42
CA CYS A 55 -5.13 34.97 -61.35
C CYS A 55 -3.90 35.73 -61.85
N HIS A 56 -3.33 35.29 -62.97
CA HIS A 56 -2.19 35.89 -63.62
C HIS A 56 -2.58 36.40 -65.01
N ILE A 57 -3.54 37.33 -65.07
CA ILE A 57 -4.04 37.90 -66.33
C ILE A 57 -2.88 38.50 -67.14
N MET A 58 -1.88 39.05 -66.46
CA MET A 58 -0.63 39.56 -67.04
C MET A 58 0.30 38.49 -67.66
N TRP A 59 -0.02 37.21 -67.50
CA TRP A 59 0.70 36.11 -68.14
C TRP A 59 0.10 35.73 -69.49
N MET A 60 -1.05 36.29 -69.88
CA MET A 60 -1.50 36.17 -71.27
C MET A 60 -0.62 37.05 -72.15
N ASP A 61 -0.19 36.50 -73.27
CA ASP A 61 0.60 37.25 -74.25
C ASP A 61 -0.19 38.45 -74.82
N ASP A 62 -1.53 38.38 -74.83
CA ASP A 62 -2.44 39.47 -75.23
C ASP A 62 -2.36 40.71 -74.31
N PHE A 63 -1.88 40.57 -73.07
CA PHE A 63 -1.68 41.68 -72.12
C PHE A 63 -0.22 42.11 -72.00
N ARG A 64 0.72 41.43 -72.68
CA ARG A 64 2.13 41.80 -72.76
C ARG A 64 2.38 42.72 -73.95
N THR A 65 1.83 43.93 -73.88
CA THR A 65 2.02 44.96 -74.90
C THR A 65 2.89 46.09 -74.36
N ASP A 66 3.50 46.84 -75.27
CA ASP A 66 4.22 48.10 -75.06
C ASP A 66 3.29 49.31 -74.83
N GLN A 67 1.98 49.06 -74.67
CA GLN A 67 0.95 50.07 -74.43
C GLN A 67 0.59 50.18 -72.95
N GLU A 68 0.26 51.39 -72.50
CA GLU A 68 -0.15 51.68 -71.12
C GLU A 68 -1.51 51.00 -70.82
N THR A 69 -1.62 50.31 -69.68
CA THR A 69 -2.81 49.52 -69.35
C THR A 69 -4.00 50.43 -69.00
N LEU A 70 -5.19 50.16 -69.56
CA LEU A 70 -6.43 50.89 -69.27
C LEU A 70 -6.84 50.86 -67.79
N VAL A 71 -6.37 49.85 -67.04
CA VAL A 71 -6.52 49.77 -65.59
C VAL A 71 -5.21 50.25 -64.96
N PRO A 72 -5.24 51.30 -64.11
CA PRO A 72 -4.06 51.79 -63.41
C PRO A 72 -3.44 50.69 -62.54
N PHE A 73 -2.14 50.46 -62.70
CA PHE A 73 -1.38 49.57 -61.84
C PHE A 73 -1.41 50.07 -60.39
N GLN A 74 -2.11 49.37 -59.50
CA GLN A 74 -2.15 49.67 -58.08
C GLN A 74 -1.35 48.61 -57.29
N PRO A 75 -0.07 48.87 -56.94
CA PRO A 75 0.74 47.95 -56.12
C PRO A 75 0.30 47.88 -54.64
N GLY A 76 -0.84 48.48 -54.28
CA GLY A 76 -1.27 48.71 -52.90
C GLY A 76 -1.89 47.51 -52.17
N ASN A 77 -2.29 46.44 -52.87
CA ASN A 77 -2.98 45.29 -52.26
C ASN A 77 -2.09 44.05 -52.15
N VAL A 78 -0.78 44.25 -52.05
CA VAL A 78 0.20 43.17 -51.90
C VAL A 78 0.16 42.68 -50.46
N LEU A 79 -0.45 41.52 -50.23
CA LEU A 79 -0.49 40.92 -48.89
C LEU A 79 0.83 40.23 -48.53
N MET A 80 1.59 39.71 -49.49
CA MET A 80 2.84 38.99 -49.28
C MET A 80 4.06 39.88 -49.52
N LYS A 81 5.04 39.90 -48.59
CA LYS A 81 6.31 40.62 -48.82
C LYS A 81 6.94 40.18 -50.15
N ASP A 82 7.35 41.16 -50.94
CA ASP A 82 8.07 40.98 -52.21
C ASP A 82 7.30 40.21 -53.30
N THR A 83 5.96 40.35 -53.35
CA THR A 83 5.12 39.72 -54.39
C THR A 83 4.22 40.70 -55.14
N GLN A 84 3.66 40.29 -56.29
CA GLN A 84 2.73 41.08 -57.10
C GLN A 84 1.28 40.58 -56.95
N GLY A 85 0.34 41.47 -56.59
CA GLY A 85 -1.11 41.28 -56.74
C GLY A 85 -1.93 40.86 -55.50
N VAL A 86 -3.26 40.95 -55.64
CA VAL A 86 -4.32 40.58 -54.66
C VAL A 86 -4.48 39.07 -54.43
N VAL A 87 -3.67 38.24 -55.11
CA VAL A 87 -3.84 36.78 -55.27
C VAL A 87 -3.84 35.96 -53.98
N SER A 88 -3.57 36.59 -52.84
CA SER A 88 -3.57 35.94 -51.54
C SER A 88 -4.48 36.62 -50.51
N SER A 89 -5.42 37.46 -50.97
CA SER A 89 -6.47 38.02 -50.14
C SER A 89 -7.48 36.97 -49.72
N GLU A 90 -8.17 37.23 -48.61
CA GLU A 90 -9.19 36.31 -48.11
C GLU A 90 -10.33 36.16 -49.12
N GLU A 91 -10.68 37.24 -49.81
CA GLU A 91 -11.73 37.28 -50.84
C GLU A 91 -11.38 36.38 -52.03
N ILE A 92 -10.12 36.39 -52.48
CA ILE A 92 -9.65 35.51 -53.55
C ILE A 92 -9.59 34.05 -53.08
N CYS A 93 -9.18 33.80 -51.85
CA CYS A 93 -9.23 32.45 -51.28
C CYS A 93 -10.69 31.96 -51.20
N TYR A 94 -11.61 32.82 -50.77
CA TYR A 94 -13.04 32.52 -50.66
C TYR A 94 -13.67 32.17 -52.01
N SER A 95 -13.31 32.89 -53.09
CA SER A 95 -13.77 32.55 -54.44
C SER A 95 -13.18 31.22 -54.93
N CYS A 96 -11.92 30.89 -54.64
CA CYS A 96 -11.39 29.56 -55.01
C CYS A 96 -12.10 28.41 -54.26
N HIS A 97 -12.56 28.68 -53.04
CA HIS A 97 -13.34 27.76 -52.22
C HIS A 97 -14.83 27.72 -52.59
N ASP A 98 -15.29 28.40 -53.66
CA ASP A 98 -16.71 28.50 -54.00
C ASP A 98 -17.28 27.34 -54.82
N GLY A 99 -16.45 26.36 -55.17
CA GLY A 99 -16.76 25.29 -56.12
C GLY A 99 -15.74 25.18 -57.24
N TYR A 100 -14.99 26.25 -57.53
CA TYR A 100 -13.97 26.24 -58.59
C TYR A 100 -12.85 25.22 -58.35
N VAL A 101 -12.36 25.10 -57.11
CA VAL A 101 -11.47 24.01 -56.68
C VAL A 101 -12.25 22.92 -55.94
N MET A 102 -13.01 23.34 -54.94
CA MET A 102 -13.99 22.55 -54.18
C MET A 102 -14.80 23.53 -53.35
N ASP A 103 -16.12 23.37 -53.27
CA ASP A 103 -16.88 24.19 -52.33
C ASP A 103 -16.62 23.72 -50.90
N SER A 104 -15.75 24.44 -50.20
CA SER A 104 -15.47 24.20 -48.78
C SER A 104 -15.62 25.45 -47.93
N ARG A 105 -16.37 26.45 -48.42
CA ARG A 105 -16.69 27.67 -47.64
C ARG A 105 -17.39 27.33 -46.34
N HIS A 106 -18.31 26.36 -46.41
CA HIS A 106 -19.04 25.82 -45.26
C HIS A 106 -18.15 25.16 -44.18
N ILE A 107 -16.88 24.85 -44.52
CA ILE A 107 -15.89 24.32 -43.57
C ILE A 107 -14.99 25.46 -43.09
N ALA A 108 -14.37 26.20 -44.00
CA ALA A 108 -13.34 27.18 -43.66
C ALA A 108 -13.86 28.50 -43.06
N TRP A 109 -15.14 28.85 -43.27
CA TRP A 109 -15.73 30.12 -42.81
C TRP A 109 -16.93 29.99 -41.85
N THR A 110 -17.45 28.79 -41.55
CA THR A 110 -18.68 28.62 -40.73
C THR A 110 -18.44 28.42 -39.22
N TYR A 111 -17.28 27.89 -38.82
CA TYR A 111 -16.91 27.71 -37.40
C TYR A 111 -15.53 28.29 -37.09
N ASN A 112 -14.92 27.91 -35.97
CA ASN A 112 -13.59 28.36 -35.61
C ASN A 112 -12.56 27.93 -36.64
N ARG A 113 -11.60 28.82 -36.88
CA ARG A 113 -10.48 28.61 -37.81
C ARG A 113 -9.20 29.12 -37.18
N HIS A 114 -8.07 28.68 -37.71
CA HIS A 114 -6.79 29.24 -37.33
C HIS A 114 -6.80 30.75 -37.60
N PRO A 115 -6.46 31.61 -36.62
CA PRO A 115 -6.45 33.05 -36.83
C PRO A 115 -5.56 33.45 -38.00
N THR A 116 -6.11 34.27 -38.90
CA THR A 116 -5.43 34.91 -40.03
C THR A 116 -5.50 36.42 -39.88
N PHE A 117 -4.61 37.13 -40.58
CA PHE A 117 -4.38 38.57 -40.48
C PHE A 117 -4.09 39.02 -39.05
N VAL A 118 -3.34 38.19 -38.32
CA VAL A 118 -2.85 38.48 -36.98
C VAL A 118 -1.36 38.24 -36.88
N LYS A 119 -0.66 39.08 -36.13
CA LYS A 119 0.77 38.87 -35.86
C LYS A 119 0.98 37.60 -35.03
N PRO A 120 1.99 36.77 -35.35
CA PRO A 120 2.35 35.63 -34.51
C PRO A 120 2.56 36.07 -33.06
N SER A 121 2.01 35.29 -32.11
CA SER A 121 2.27 35.54 -30.69
C SER A 121 3.73 35.20 -30.34
N LYS A 122 4.22 35.70 -29.20
CA LYS A 122 5.55 35.36 -28.67
C LYS A 122 5.83 33.86 -28.49
N ASN A 123 4.80 33.02 -28.45
CA ASN A 123 4.91 31.57 -28.29
C ASN A 123 4.98 30.82 -29.62
N VAL A 124 4.82 31.51 -30.75
CA VAL A 124 4.83 30.92 -32.10
C VAL A 124 6.08 31.39 -32.83
N THR A 125 6.83 30.45 -33.42
CA THR A 125 8.02 30.76 -34.22
C THR A 125 7.75 30.40 -35.65
N VAL A 126 7.42 31.39 -36.49
CA VAL A 126 7.20 31.16 -37.92
C VAL A 126 8.56 31.02 -38.63
N PRO A 127 8.85 29.90 -39.29
CA PRO A 127 10.07 29.72 -40.08
C PRO A 127 10.15 30.69 -41.26
N LEU A 128 11.37 31.03 -41.71
CA LEU A 128 11.61 31.94 -42.83
C LEU A 128 11.03 31.42 -44.17
N ASP A 129 10.88 30.11 -44.34
CA ASP A 129 10.26 29.48 -45.53
C ASP A 129 8.73 29.62 -45.56
N LEU A 130 8.10 30.06 -44.48
CA LEU A 130 6.66 30.37 -44.44
C LEU A 130 6.46 31.90 -44.49
N PRO A 131 5.89 32.43 -45.58
CA PRO A 131 5.79 33.87 -45.75
C PRO A 131 4.78 34.46 -44.78
N LEU A 132 5.12 35.63 -44.23
CA LEU A 132 4.20 36.51 -43.52
C LEU A 132 3.71 37.61 -44.44
N SER A 133 2.67 38.30 -44.01
CA SER A 133 2.16 39.45 -44.74
C SER A 133 3.15 40.61 -44.73
N VAL A 134 2.91 41.65 -45.54
CA VAL A 134 3.66 42.92 -45.48
C VAL A 134 3.59 43.60 -44.12
N LYS A 135 2.59 43.25 -43.30
CA LYS A 135 2.42 43.73 -41.91
C LYS A 135 2.95 42.75 -40.85
N ASP A 136 3.69 41.72 -41.25
CA ASP A 136 4.18 40.63 -40.39
C ASP A 136 3.06 39.77 -39.77
N GLU A 137 1.95 39.59 -40.48
CA GLU A 137 0.81 38.80 -40.02
C GLU A 137 0.77 37.41 -40.69
N ILE A 138 0.29 36.41 -39.97
CA ILE A 138 -0.08 35.10 -40.55
C ILE A 138 -1.33 35.31 -41.40
N TYR A 139 -1.35 34.79 -42.62
CA TYR A 139 -2.51 34.85 -43.52
C TYR A 139 -2.65 33.53 -44.28
N CYS A 140 -3.67 33.38 -45.13
CA CYS A 140 -3.95 32.11 -45.82
C CYS A 140 -2.73 31.57 -46.60
N GLY A 141 -1.97 32.45 -47.27
CA GLY A 141 -0.80 32.07 -48.06
C GLY A 141 0.44 31.70 -47.23
N THR A 142 0.45 31.92 -45.91
CA THR A 142 1.50 31.40 -45.03
C THR A 142 1.50 29.87 -45.07
N CYS A 143 0.31 29.26 -45.04
CA CYS A 143 0.14 27.80 -45.09
C CYS A 143 -0.18 27.29 -46.50
N HIS A 144 -0.87 28.10 -47.31
CA HIS A 144 -1.31 27.72 -48.65
C HIS A 144 -0.44 28.31 -49.76
N SER A 145 -0.29 27.56 -50.85
CA SER A 145 0.32 28.01 -52.10
C SER A 145 -0.19 27.15 -53.25
N ALA A 146 -0.70 27.80 -54.30
CA ALA A 146 -1.04 27.13 -55.56
C ALA A 146 0.17 26.44 -56.23
N HIS A 147 1.37 26.87 -55.86
CA HIS A 147 2.66 26.34 -56.34
C HIS A 147 3.44 25.62 -55.23
N GLY A 148 2.77 25.26 -54.13
CA GLY A 148 3.41 24.62 -52.99
C GLY A 148 3.86 23.19 -53.29
N LYS A 149 4.87 22.70 -52.56
CA LYS A 149 5.30 21.30 -52.67
C LYS A 149 4.18 20.31 -52.31
N GLY A 150 3.24 20.73 -51.48
CA GLY A 150 2.07 19.94 -51.08
C GLY A 150 0.91 19.96 -52.07
N ALA A 151 1.00 20.72 -53.18
CA ALA A 151 -0.09 20.88 -54.15
C ALA A 151 -0.25 19.72 -55.16
N ALA A 152 0.55 18.64 -55.06
CA ALA A 152 0.60 17.53 -56.01
C ALA A 152 -0.05 16.22 -55.49
N PRO A 153 -0.49 15.29 -56.38
CA PRO A 153 -1.43 14.19 -56.05
C PRO A 153 -0.85 13.04 -55.20
N GLN A 154 0.38 13.13 -54.73
CA GLN A 154 1.10 11.97 -54.16
C GLN A 154 0.85 11.74 -52.65
N HIS A 155 -0.07 12.48 -52.01
CA HIS A 155 -0.22 12.47 -50.54
C HIS A 155 -1.62 12.10 -50.03
N GLY A 156 -2.24 11.09 -50.66
CA GLY A 156 -3.30 10.30 -50.01
C GLY A 156 -4.74 10.82 -50.14
N ASP A 157 -4.99 11.80 -51.00
CA ASP A 157 -6.32 12.02 -51.58
C ASP A 157 -6.37 11.33 -52.96
N PRO A 158 -7.05 10.17 -53.10
CA PRO A 158 -7.16 9.46 -54.37
C PRO A 158 -7.89 10.26 -55.45
N THR A 159 -8.53 11.38 -55.09
CA THR A 159 -9.32 12.21 -55.99
C THR A 159 -8.57 13.40 -56.58
N GLY A 160 -7.32 13.67 -56.13
CA GLY A 160 -6.48 14.75 -56.67
C GLY A 160 -7.03 16.16 -56.44
N ARG A 161 -7.92 16.37 -55.47
CA ARG A 161 -8.56 17.67 -55.22
C ARG A 161 -7.73 18.50 -54.24
N THR A 162 -6.56 18.91 -54.71
CA THR A 162 -5.82 20.17 -54.39
C THR A 162 -6.05 20.77 -52.99
N ALA A 163 -5.54 20.10 -51.95
CA ALA A 163 -5.13 20.84 -50.76
C ALA A 163 -3.84 21.59 -51.08
N LEU A 164 -3.96 22.86 -51.48
CA LEU A 164 -2.85 23.74 -51.90
C LEU A 164 -1.92 24.09 -50.72
N PHE A 165 -1.30 23.13 -50.05
CA PHE A 165 -0.36 23.40 -48.96
C PHE A 165 1.00 23.79 -49.52
N ARG A 166 1.61 24.81 -48.91
CA ARG A 166 2.96 25.27 -49.26
C ARG A 166 4.01 24.15 -49.07
N GLU A 167 3.81 23.32 -48.06
CA GLU A 167 4.69 22.22 -47.66
C GLU A 167 3.87 20.95 -47.40
N VAL A 168 4.52 19.78 -47.48
CA VAL A 168 3.89 18.48 -47.20
C VAL A 168 3.58 18.38 -45.70
N ASN A 169 2.31 18.24 -45.36
CA ASN A 169 1.83 18.15 -43.97
C ASN A 169 1.46 16.70 -43.59
N ILE A 170 2.47 15.87 -43.41
CA ILE A 170 2.31 14.50 -42.87
C ILE A 170 2.40 14.57 -41.35
N ASP A 171 1.48 13.90 -40.65
CA ASP A 171 1.47 13.80 -39.19
C ASP A 171 1.52 15.13 -38.42
N SER A 172 0.95 16.21 -38.99
CA SER A 172 1.00 17.57 -38.42
C SER A 172 2.38 18.25 -38.48
N SER A 173 3.31 17.79 -39.34
CA SER A 173 4.65 18.38 -39.49
C SER A 173 4.64 19.89 -39.76
N LEU A 174 3.62 20.40 -40.48
CA LEU A 174 3.49 21.84 -40.75
C LEU A 174 3.09 22.62 -39.48
N CYS A 175 2.32 22.01 -38.58
CA CYS A 175 1.95 22.62 -37.30
C CYS A 175 3.18 22.76 -36.40
N GLU A 176 3.99 21.71 -36.32
CA GLU A 176 5.19 21.64 -35.47
C GLU A 176 6.29 22.61 -35.91
N LYS A 177 6.36 22.94 -37.22
CA LYS A 177 7.25 23.98 -37.74
C LYS A 177 7.08 25.31 -37.00
N CYS A 178 5.84 25.67 -36.67
CA CYS A 178 5.46 26.93 -36.00
C CYS A 178 5.26 26.77 -34.48
N HIS A 179 4.67 25.66 -34.03
CA HIS A 179 4.32 25.36 -32.64
C HIS A 179 5.37 24.45 -31.97
N ARG A 180 6.65 24.83 -32.10
CA ARG A 180 7.79 23.99 -31.69
C ARG A 180 7.79 23.65 -30.20
N ASN A 181 7.35 24.60 -29.37
CA ASN A 181 7.32 24.43 -27.92
C ASN A 181 6.24 23.43 -27.51
N GLU A 182 5.04 23.57 -28.07
CA GLU A 182 3.92 22.66 -27.84
C GLU A 182 4.21 21.25 -28.39
N ALA A 183 4.89 21.16 -29.53
CA ALA A 183 5.31 19.90 -30.16
C ALA A 183 6.37 19.13 -29.36
N SER A 184 7.09 19.81 -28.46
CA SER A 184 8.19 19.20 -27.71
C SER A 184 7.80 18.89 -26.27
N PHE A 185 7.67 17.60 -25.96
CA PHE A 185 7.35 17.13 -24.61
C PHE A 185 8.30 17.68 -23.53
N LYS A 186 9.61 17.81 -23.85
CA LYS A 186 10.63 18.34 -22.94
C LYS A 186 10.35 19.78 -22.51
N PHE A 187 9.71 20.57 -23.36
CA PHE A 187 9.42 21.99 -23.10
C PHE A 187 8.00 22.21 -22.57
N SER A 188 7.04 21.37 -22.96
CA SER A 188 5.63 21.58 -22.63
C SER A 188 5.09 20.72 -21.48
N ASN A 189 5.81 19.68 -21.04
CA ASN A 189 5.22 18.61 -20.19
C ASN A 189 3.85 18.17 -20.74
N GLY A 190 3.72 18.16 -22.06
CA GLY A 190 2.43 18.12 -22.74
C GLY A 190 1.87 16.71 -22.90
N HIS A 191 0.63 16.64 -23.39
CA HIS A 191 -0.01 15.38 -23.75
C HIS A 191 0.84 14.68 -24.81
N PRO A 192 1.16 13.39 -24.64
CA PRO A 192 2.00 12.68 -25.60
C PRO A 192 1.44 12.74 -27.03
N VAL A 193 2.29 13.13 -27.97
CA VAL A 193 2.08 13.07 -29.43
C VAL A 193 3.12 12.13 -30.04
N HIS A 194 2.88 11.67 -31.27
CA HIS A 194 3.69 10.64 -31.96
C HIS A 194 3.77 9.29 -31.25
N THR A 195 2.82 9.02 -30.35
CA THR A 195 2.67 7.74 -29.68
C THR A 195 1.56 6.91 -30.32
N LYS A 196 1.65 5.58 -30.14
CA LYS A 196 0.67 4.57 -30.56
C LYS A 196 0.14 3.76 -29.38
N SER A 197 0.30 4.27 -28.15
CA SER A 197 0.03 3.50 -26.92
C SER A 197 -1.45 3.17 -26.69
N LEU A 198 -2.38 3.84 -27.36
CA LEU A 198 -3.81 3.63 -27.23
C LEU A 198 -4.46 3.50 -28.60
N GLU A 199 -5.48 2.67 -28.69
CA GLU A 199 -6.35 2.61 -29.86
C GLU A 199 -7.16 3.89 -29.98
N LEU A 200 -7.16 4.50 -31.17
CA LEU A 200 -7.91 5.73 -31.42
C LEU A 200 -9.36 5.41 -31.81
N PRO A 201 -10.36 5.93 -31.08
CA PRO A 201 -11.74 5.58 -31.31
C PRO A 201 -12.29 6.22 -32.59
N ALA A 202 -13.13 5.49 -33.33
CA ALA A 202 -13.74 5.96 -34.58
C ALA A 202 -14.46 7.32 -34.43
N LYS A 203 -15.13 7.52 -33.28
CA LYS A 203 -15.84 8.76 -32.92
C LYS A 203 -14.95 10.02 -32.96
N LEU A 204 -13.63 9.86 -32.75
CA LEU A 204 -12.66 10.94 -32.88
C LEU A 204 -12.61 11.48 -34.32
N PHE A 205 -12.56 10.57 -35.30
CA PHE A 205 -12.51 10.91 -36.73
C PHE A 205 -13.85 11.41 -37.25
N GLU A 206 -14.97 10.84 -36.78
CA GLU A 206 -16.32 11.36 -37.05
C GLU A 206 -16.50 12.81 -36.58
N SER A 207 -15.78 13.18 -35.51
CA SER A 207 -15.76 14.55 -34.97
C SER A 207 -14.85 15.51 -35.75
N GLY A 208 -14.15 15.03 -36.78
CA GLY A 208 -13.30 15.84 -37.65
C GLY A 208 -11.80 15.81 -37.35
N ALA A 209 -11.34 14.83 -36.56
CA ALA A 209 -9.92 14.54 -36.41
C ALA A 209 -9.31 13.95 -37.69
N ARG A 210 -7.99 14.09 -37.85
CA ARG A 210 -7.23 13.46 -38.93
C ARG A 210 -6.44 12.26 -38.42
N ALA A 211 -6.47 11.17 -39.19
CA ALA A 211 -5.61 10.02 -38.94
C ALA A 211 -4.15 10.35 -39.25
N GLY A 212 -3.24 9.83 -38.43
CA GLY A 212 -1.81 9.81 -38.75
C GLY A 212 -1.50 8.84 -39.89
N SER A 213 -0.28 8.93 -40.40
CA SER A 213 0.30 8.04 -41.42
C SER A 213 0.32 6.57 -40.99
N GLU A 214 0.34 6.34 -39.67
CA GLU A 214 0.33 5.03 -39.05
C GLU A 214 -0.90 4.89 -38.16
N ASN A 215 -1.43 3.67 -38.08
CA ASN A 215 -2.60 3.40 -37.25
C ASN A 215 -2.32 3.76 -35.78
N ASN A 216 -3.34 4.31 -35.11
CA ASN A 216 -3.32 4.73 -33.72
C ASN A 216 -2.31 5.83 -33.34
N LYS A 217 -1.67 6.48 -34.33
CA LYS A 217 -0.71 7.56 -34.06
C LYS A 217 -1.44 8.84 -33.67
N VAL A 218 -1.21 9.31 -32.45
CA VAL A 218 -1.70 10.62 -31.98
C VAL A 218 -0.88 11.75 -32.61
N ILE A 219 -1.55 12.70 -33.27
CA ILE A 219 -0.95 13.88 -33.90
C ILE A 219 -1.69 15.15 -33.46
N CYS A 220 -1.18 16.35 -33.76
CA CYS A 220 -1.87 17.60 -33.39
C CYS A 220 -3.30 17.66 -33.97
N GLN A 221 -3.47 17.17 -35.20
CA GLN A 221 -4.76 17.07 -35.88
C GLN A 221 -5.69 15.96 -35.35
N SER A 222 -5.27 15.20 -34.34
CA SER A 222 -6.15 14.31 -33.58
C SER A 222 -7.07 15.10 -32.62
N CYS A 223 -6.66 16.31 -32.23
CA CYS A 223 -7.39 17.17 -31.30
C CYS A 223 -7.81 18.50 -31.93
N HIS A 224 -6.99 19.02 -32.86
CA HIS A 224 -7.18 20.32 -33.49
C HIS A 224 -7.64 20.20 -34.95
N LYS A 225 -8.46 21.17 -35.38
CA LYS A 225 -8.93 21.29 -36.76
C LYS A 225 -8.78 22.72 -37.24
N VAL A 226 -7.86 22.93 -38.18
CA VAL A 226 -7.47 24.27 -38.68
C VAL A 226 -8.66 25.05 -39.24
N HIS A 227 -9.62 24.36 -39.87
CA HIS A 227 -10.80 24.93 -40.51
C HIS A 227 -12.06 24.25 -40.01
N GLY A 228 -13.06 25.02 -39.58
CA GLY A 228 -14.36 24.46 -39.22
C GLY A 228 -14.32 23.65 -37.93
N ALA A 229 -13.51 24.08 -36.96
CA ALA A 229 -13.45 23.52 -35.62
C ALA A 229 -14.68 23.95 -34.81
N LYS A 230 -15.38 22.99 -34.21
CA LYS A 230 -16.57 23.26 -33.40
C LYS A 230 -16.21 23.86 -32.04
N GLY A 231 -15.06 23.49 -31.48
CA GLY A 231 -14.59 23.97 -30.19
C GLY A 231 -13.69 25.21 -30.28
N ASN A 232 -13.61 25.93 -29.18
CA ASN A 232 -12.66 27.03 -28.99
C ASN A 232 -11.21 26.56 -29.17
N LYS A 233 -10.30 27.49 -29.52
CA LYS A 233 -8.88 27.18 -29.80
C LYS A 233 -8.73 26.07 -30.84
N ILE A 234 -9.60 26.11 -31.85
CA ILE A 234 -9.63 25.20 -33.00
C ILE A 234 -9.70 23.71 -32.61
N LEU A 235 -10.43 23.35 -31.57
CA LEU A 235 -10.65 21.95 -31.18
C LEU A 235 -11.75 21.29 -32.02
N ILE A 236 -11.62 19.98 -32.27
CA ILE A 236 -12.59 19.20 -33.06
C ILE A 236 -14.00 19.18 -32.44
N VAL A 237 -14.08 19.27 -31.11
CA VAL A 237 -15.32 19.33 -30.32
C VAL A 237 -15.25 20.44 -29.30
N ASP A 238 -16.39 20.90 -28.78
CA ASP A 238 -16.38 21.77 -27.61
C ASP A 238 -15.84 21.01 -26.40
N ASN A 239 -14.99 21.66 -25.62
CA ASN A 239 -14.27 21.01 -24.52
C ASN A 239 -14.52 21.66 -23.16
N THR A 240 -15.55 22.50 -23.05
CA THR A 240 -16.00 23.10 -21.78
C THR A 240 -16.33 22.05 -20.71
N ASN A 241 -16.80 20.87 -21.12
CA ASN A 241 -17.06 19.72 -20.25
C ASN A 241 -16.05 18.58 -20.39
N SER A 242 -14.86 18.84 -20.94
CA SER A 242 -13.83 17.82 -21.23
C SER A 242 -14.28 16.71 -22.19
N GLU A 243 -15.20 16.99 -23.12
CA GLU A 243 -15.74 16.01 -24.08
C GLU A 243 -14.62 15.39 -24.94
N LEU A 244 -13.63 16.18 -25.36
CA LEU A 244 -12.50 15.69 -26.15
C LEU A 244 -11.71 14.64 -25.38
N CYS A 245 -11.50 14.85 -24.09
CA CYS A 245 -10.80 13.91 -23.22
C CYS A 245 -11.60 12.60 -23.10
N GLY A 246 -12.93 12.71 -22.92
CA GLY A 246 -13.84 11.58 -22.80
C GLY A 246 -13.94 10.70 -24.05
N LEU A 247 -13.60 11.20 -25.23
CA LEU A 247 -13.55 10.40 -26.45
C LEU A 247 -12.53 9.25 -26.32
N CYS A 248 -11.34 9.51 -25.76
CA CYS A 248 -10.28 8.50 -25.59
C CYS A 248 -10.17 7.95 -24.16
N HIS A 249 -10.53 8.74 -23.15
CA HIS A 249 -10.40 8.40 -21.72
C HIS A 249 -11.76 8.14 -21.06
N GLU A 250 -12.60 7.33 -21.71
CA GLU A 250 -13.98 7.06 -21.29
C GLU A 250 -14.06 6.57 -19.83
N LYS A 251 -13.16 5.69 -19.39
CA LYS A 251 -13.14 5.14 -18.02
C LYS A 251 -12.94 6.24 -16.97
N GLN A 252 -12.06 7.21 -17.26
CA GLN A 252 -11.76 8.31 -16.35
C GLN A 252 -12.91 9.33 -16.24
N ASN A 253 -13.88 9.29 -17.15
CA ASN A 253 -15.06 10.15 -17.10
C ASN A 253 -15.98 9.85 -15.91
N SER A 254 -15.78 8.71 -15.21
CA SER A 254 -16.45 8.40 -13.95
C SER A 254 -16.10 9.37 -12.80
N LEU A 255 -15.06 10.20 -12.96
CA LEU A 255 -14.73 11.34 -12.11
C LEU A 255 -15.83 12.41 -12.06
N VAL A 256 -16.57 12.60 -13.15
CA VAL A 256 -17.59 13.68 -13.26
C VAL A 256 -18.70 13.46 -12.25
N ASP A 257 -19.13 14.54 -11.57
CA ASP A 257 -20.10 14.55 -10.47
C ASP A 257 -19.62 13.92 -9.15
N THR A 258 -18.33 13.57 -9.03
CA THR A 258 -17.75 13.13 -7.75
C THR A 258 -17.25 14.32 -6.91
N LYS A 259 -16.79 14.07 -5.68
CA LYS A 259 -16.08 15.07 -4.86
C LYS A 259 -14.84 15.68 -5.52
N HIS A 260 -14.24 15.00 -6.50
CA HIS A 260 -13.10 15.50 -7.27
C HIS A 260 -13.49 16.19 -8.59
N ASP A 261 -14.78 16.33 -8.88
CA ASP A 261 -15.24 17.29 -9.88
C ASP A 261 -15.17 18.71 -9.28
N LEU A 262 -14.00 19.33 -9.43
CA LEU A 262 -13.70 20.61 -8.81
C LEU A 262 -14.58 21.76 -9.31
N ARG A 263 -15.30 21.59 -10.44
CA ARG A 263 -16.31 22.58 -10.86
C ARG A 263 -17.45 22.68 -9.85
N THR A 264 -17.70 21.61 -9.10
CA THR A 264 -18.78 21.53 -8.11
C THR A 264 -18.30 21.81 -6.70
N THR A 265 -17.11 21.31 -6.33
CA THR A 265 -16.58 21.40 -4.96
C THR A 265 -15.69 22.61 -4.72
N LEU A 266 -15.07 23.15 -5.78
CA LEU A 266 -14.20 24.34 -5.73
C LEU A 266 -14.45 25.23 -6.98
N PRO A 267 -15.68 25.75 -7.18
CA PRO A 267 -16.07 26.43 -8.44
C PRO A 267 -15.27 27.71 -8.74
N ASP A 268 -14.79 28.41 -7.71
CA ASP A 268 -14.04 29.67 -7.85
C ASP A 268 -12.56 29.45 -8.21
N GLU A 269 -12.10 28.20 -8.14
CA GLU A 269 -10.72 27.85 -8.45
C GLU A 269 -10.40 28.02 -9.93
N LYS A 270 -9.10 28.14 -10.20
CA LYS A 270 -8.56 28.23 -11.56
C LYS A 270 -7.40 27.28 -11.70
N ASN A 271 -7.22 26.79 -12.92
CA ASN A 271 -6.05 25.98 -13.24
C ASN A 271 -4.78 26.86 -13.35
N ILE A 272 -3.60 26.27 -13.53
CA ILE A 272 -2.32 26.99 -13.63
C ILE A 272 -2.27 28.01 -14.78
N LYS A 273 -3.15 27.88 -15.78
CA LYS A 273 -3.33 28.85 -16.87
C LYS A 273 -4.34 29.95 -16.55
N LYS A 274 -4.77 30.06 -15.29
CA LYS A 274 -5.76 31.03 -14.79
C LYS A 274 -7.14 30.89 -15.46
N GLN A 275 -7.47 29.71 -15.98
CA GLN A 275 -8.77 29.46 -16.60
C GLN A 275 -9.78 29.04 -15.53
N PRO A 276 -11.02 29.57 -15.54
CA PRO A 276 -12.08 29.11 -14.66
C PRO A 276 -12.50 27.69 -15.02
N LEU A 277 -12.87 26.89 -14.00
CA LEU A 277 -13.18 25.47 -14.20
C LEU A 277 -14.48 25.25 -15.00
N SER A 278 -15.40 26.22 -14.97
CA SER A 278 -16.61 26.25 -15.79
C SER A 278 -16.33 26.28 -17.29
N GLU A 279 -15.16 26.80 -17.69
CA GLU A 279 -14.74 26.88 -19.10
C GLU A 279 -13.73 25.80 -19.48
N SER A 280 -12.92 25.31 -18.52
CA SER A 280 -11.90 24.31 -18.81
C SER A 280 -12.40 22.86 -18.67
N GLY A 281 -13.46 22.65 -17.90
CA GLY A 281 -14.03 21.33 -17.64
C GLY A 281 -13.36 20.56 -16.49
N PRO A 282 -13.92 19.40 -16.13
CA PRO A 282 -13.55 18.64 -14.94
C PRO A 282 -12.12 18.08 -15.04
N CYS A 283 -11.70 17.62 -16.22
CA CYS A 283 -10.37 17.06 -16.40
C CYS A 283 -9.30 18.15 -16.32
N SER A 284 -9.54 19.34 -16.90
CA SER A 284 -8.57 20.43 -16.92
C SER A 284 -8.41 21.21 -15.62
N ALA A 285 -9.22 20.88 -14.60
CA ALA A 285 -8.94 21.26 -13.23
C ALA A 285 -7.65 20.61 -12.69
N CYS A 286 -7.28 19.44 -13.23
CA CYS A 286 -6.14 18.64 -12.80
C CYS A 286 -5.13 18.38 -13.94
N HIS A 287 -5.57 18.32 -15.20
CA HIS A 287 -4.77 17.95 -16.37
C HIS A 287 -4.83 18.98 -17.49
N ILE A 288 -3.72 19.67 -17.78
CA ILE A 288 -3.61 20.59 -18.93
C ILE A 288 -2.70 19.97 -20.01
N PRO A 289 -3.19 19.86 -21.26
CA PRO A 289 -2.45 19.17 -22.31
C PRO A 289 -1.18 19.87 -22.75
N HIS A 290 -1.02 21.19 -22.59
CA HIS A 290 0.20 21.90 -22.98
C HIS A 290 0.71 22.78 -21.84
N ASN A 291 2.02 22.86 -21.62
CA ASN A 291 2.68 23.69 -20.61
C ASN A 291 2.16 23.40 -19.18
N ALA A 292 2.12 22.12 -18.83
CA ALA A 292 1.75 21.66 -17.49
C ALA A 292 2.89 21.88 -16.49
N ALA A 293 2.55 21.92 -15.20
CA ALA A 293 3.52 22.14 -14.12
C ALA A 293 4.52 21.00 -13.95
N GLY A 294 4.18 19.80 -14.41
CA GLY A 294 5.03 18.62 -14.31
C GLY A 294 4.43 17.42 -15.02
N LYS A 295 4.92 16.23 -14.66
CA LYS A 295 4.44 14.94 -15.21
C LYS A 295 2.93 14.78 -14.99
N ARG A 296 2.31 13.90 -15.80
CA ARG A 296 0.86 13.64 -15.79
C ARG A 296 0.01 14.89 -16.02
N LEU A 297 0.53 15.86 -16.78
CA LEU A 297 -0.21 17.03 -17.22
C LEU A 297 -0.69 17.93 -16.07
N TRP A 298 -0.05 17.88 -14.90
CA TRP A 298 -0.63 18.50 -13.71
C TRP A 298 -0.89 20.01 -13.86
N ALA A 299 -2.10 20.41 -13.47
CA ALA A 299 -2.65 21.73 -13.69
C ALA A 299 -2.45 22.70 -12.53
N ARG A 300 -1.60 22.37 -11.55
CA ARG A 300 -1.33 23.19 -10.36
C ARG A 300 0.17 23.18 -10.02
N PRO A 301 0.69 24.16 -9.25
CA PRO A 301 2.08 24.11 -8.78
C PRO A 301 2.34 22.86 -7.93
N ILE A 302 3.46 22.17 -8.16
CA ILE A 302 3.87 20.97 -7.40
C ILE A 302 5.02 21.37 -6.47
N LYS A 303 4.94 20.95 -5.21
CA LYS A 303 6.01 21.13 -4.21
C LYS A 303 7.07 20.02 -4.34
N GLU A 304 8.18 20.19 -3.65
CA GLU A 304 9.22 19.16 -3.58
C GLU A 304 8.70 17.85 -2.96
N GLY A 305 9.22 16.71 -3.42
CA GLY A 305 8.86 15.37 -2.97
C GLY A 305 8.38 14.47 -4.10
N ASN A 306 7.91 13.26 -3.77
CA ASN A 306 7.48 12.31 -4.78
C ASN A 306 6.21 12.82 -5.51
N PRO A 307 6.24 12.99 -6.84
CA PRO A 307 5.08 13.50 -7.58
C PRO A 307 3.81 12.67 -7.37
N ALA A 308 3.88 11.36 -7.15
CA ALA A 308 2.68 10.54 -6.96
C ALA A 308 1.84 10.95 -5.75
N SER A 309 2.45 11.46 -4.67
CA SER A 309 1.69 11.98 -3.51
C SER A 309 1.56 13.50 -3.54
N GLN A 310 2.54 14.21 -4.10
CA GLN A 310 2.52 15.68 -4.15
C GLN A 310 1.34 16.24 -4.96
N LEU A 311 0.85 15.53 -5.98
CA LEU A 311 -0.37 15.90 -6.71
C LEU A 311 -1.59 16.00 -5.78
N CYS A 312 -1.73 15.07 -4.83
CA CYS A 312 -2.82 15.11 -3.84
C CYS A 312 -2.59 16.22 -2.80
N LEU A 313 -1.33 16.36 -2.35
CA LEU A 313 -0.96 17.29 -1.29
C LEU A 313 -1.05 18.77 -1.72
N THR A 314 -1.14 19.09 -3.02
CA THR A 314 -1.43 20.47 -3.45
C THR A 314 -2.76 20.99 -2.91
N CYS A 315 -3.71 20.09 -2.62
CA CYS A 315 -5.02 20.43 -2.08
C CYS A 315 -5.26 19.81 -0.70
N HIS A 316 -4.71 18.63 -0.42
CA HIS A 316 -4.92 17.88 0.83
C HIS A 316 -3.80 18.07 1.87
N GLY A 317 -2.73 18.80 1.54
CA GLY A 317 -1.63 19.09 2.47
C GLY A 317 -2.02 20.08 3.57
N GLU A 318 -1.42 19.92 4.75
CA GLU A 318 -1.71 20.72 5.95
C GLU A 318 -1.50 22.24 5.75
N ASP A 319 -0.59 22.61 4.86
CA ASP A 319 -0.17 23.98 4.60
C ASP A 319 -0.94 24.66 3.45
N THR A 320 -2.15 24.17 3.14
CA THR A 320 -2.99 24.72 2.09
C THR A 320 -4.22 25.43 2.66
N ASN A 321 -4.75 26.43 1.94
CA ASN A 321 -5.93 27.19 2.38
C ASN A 321 -7.26 26.53 2.01
N TYR A 322 -7.24 25.36 1.37
CA TYR A 322 -8.45 24.64 0.99
C TYR A 322 -9.16 24.05 2.21
N LYS A 323 -10.48 24.20 2.27
CA LYS A 323 -11.33 23.52 3.27
C LYS A 323 -11.61 22.08 2.84
N THR A 324 -10.56 21.28 2.71
CA THR A 324 -10.61 19.88 2.28
C THR A 324 -10.24 18.95 3.43
N LYS A 325 -10.59 17.67 3.31
CA LYS A 325 -10.13 16.65 4.27
C LYS A 325 -8.61 16.55 4.24
N ARG A 326 -8.00 16.62 5.41
CA ARG A 326 -6.57 16.43 5.63
C ARG A 326 -6.24 14.97 5.91
N ILE A 327 -4.97 14.63 5.81
CA ILE A 327 -4.49 13.32 6.25
C ILE A 327 -4.30 13.30 7.77
N GLY A 328 -3.92 14.42 8.39
CA GLY A 328 -3.71 14.53 9.84
C GLY A 328 -2.36 13.99 10.30
N GLU A 329 -1.99 14.33 11.54
CA GLU A 329 -0.69 14.03 12.15
C GLU A 329 -0.38 12.51 12.18
N TYR A 330 -1.34 11.71 12.64
CA TYR A 330 -1.20 10.26 12.69
C TYR A 330 -1.82 9.64 11.43
N SER A 331 -0.99 9.51 10.41
CA SER A 331 -1.33 8.97 9.10
C SER A 331 -0.45 7.80 8.70
N HIS A 332 -0.97 6.94 7.83
CA HIS A 332 -0.21 5.87 7.23
C HIS A 332 0.99 6.45 6.47
N PRO A 333 2.20 5.92 6.65
CA PRO A 333 3.39 6.48 6.01
C PRO A 333 3.29 6.38 4.48
N ILE A 334 3.66 7.48 3.82
CA ILE A 334 3.91 7.56 2.38
C ILE A 334 5.42 7.64 2.14
N ASN A 335 5.86 7.33 0.92
CA ASN A 335 7.27 7.20 0.57
C ASN A 335 8.02 6.12 1.39
N ALA A 336 7.28 5.14 1.89
CA ALA A 336 7.83 3.99 2.59
C ALA A 336 8.07 2.81 1.64
N LYS A 337 9.17 2.08 1.87
CA LYS A 337 9.42 0.79 1.20
C LYS A 337 8.57 -0.29 1.84
N LEU A 338 8.11 -1.24 1.02
CA LEU A 338 7.51 -2.47 1.54
C LEU A 338 8.57 -3.38 2.14
N ALA A 339 8.13 -4.29 3.01
CA ALA A 339 8.93 -5.43 3.41
C ALA A 339 9.30 -6.29 2.18
N SER A 340 10.51 -6.85 2.18
CA SER A 340 11.18 -7.44 1.01
C SER A 340 10.45 -8.63 0.35
N ASP A 341 9.49 -9.22 1.04
CA ASP A 341 8.76 -10.44 0.68
C ASP A 341 7.35 -10.17 0.10
N VAL A 342 6.84 -8.94 0.21
CA VAL A 342 5.51 -8.58 -0.30
C VAL A 342 5.60 -8.24 -1.79
N LYS A 343 4.87 -9.00 -2.61
CA LYS A 343 4.69 -8.72 -4.04
C LYS A 343 3.28 -8.21 -4.30
N LEU A 344 3.16 -6.92 -4.62
CA LEU A 344 1.88 -6.33 -5.02
C LEU A 344 1.60 -6.55 -6.50
N SER A 345 0.32 -6.65 -6.84
CA SER A 345 -0.17 -6.64 -8.22
C SER A 345 -0.17 -5.22 -8.80
N ASP A 346 -0.39 -5.09 -10.10
CA ASP A 346 -0.57 -3.79 -10.76
C ASP A 346 -1.80 -3.00 -10.25
N GLU A 347 -2.72 -3.65 -9.52
CA GLU A 347 -3.86 -3.02 -8.87
C GLU A 347 -3.45 -2.16 -7.68
N LEU A 348 -2.34 -2.45 -7.01
CA LEU A 348 -1.77 -1.63 -5.92
C LEU A 348 -0.35 -1.19 -6.31
N PRO A 349 -0.23 -0.25 -7.26
CA PRO A 349 1.05 0.09 -7.84
C PRO A 349 1.95 0.82 -6.82
N LEU A 350 3.24 0.52 -6.88
CA LEU A 350 4.29 1.27 -6.20
C LEU A 350 4.91 2.30 -7.15
N PHE A 351 5.62 3.28 -6.60
CA PHE A 351 6.14 4.40 -7.37
C PHE A 351 7.61 4.70 -7.10
N SER A 352 8.38 4.91 -8.17
CA SER A 352 9.74 5.47 -8.10
C SER A 352 9.72 6.89 -7.54
N GLU A 353 10.88 7.40 -7.14
CA GLU A 353 11.06 8.79 -6.65
C GLU A 353 10.50 9.85 -7.61
N ASP A 354 10.59 9.59 -8.91
CA ASP A 354 10.14 10.47 -9.98
C ASP A 354 8.64 10.38 -10.28
N GLY A 355 7.88 9.62 -9.48
CA GLY A 355 6.42 9.43 -9.57
C GLY A 355 5.96 8.45 -10.65
N THR A 356 6.86 7.72 -11.30
CA THR A 356 6.51 6.67 -12.27
C THR A 356 6.16 5.37 -11.55
N LYS A 357 5.23 4.58 -12.12
CA LYS A 357 4.90 3.26 -11.58
C LYS A 357 6.14 2.36 -11.68
N ASN A 358 6.47 1.69 -10.58
CA ASN A 358 7.62 0.79 -10.51
C ASN A 358 7.35 -0.27 -9.41
N PRO A 359 7.36 -1.57 -9.73
CA PRO A 359 7.16 -2.64 -8.76
C PRO A 359 8.16 -2.67 -7.59
N LYS A 360 9.30 -1.99 -7.71
CA LYS A 360 10.31 -1.83 -6.64
C LYS A 360 10.28 -0.44 -5.98
N GLY A 361 9.25 0.35 -6.28
CA GLY A 361 9.06 1.68 -5.75
C GLY A 361 8.58 1.70 -4.30
N ASN A 362 8.21 2.89 -3.85
CA ASN A 362 7.65 3.12 -2.53
C ASN A 362 6.12 3.26 -2.58
N VAL A 363 5.47 3.05 -1.45
CA VAL A 363 4.04 3.30 -1.26
C VAL A 363 3.76 4.80 -1.37
N GLN A 364 2.74 5.18 -2.14
CA GLN A 364 2.29 6.56 -2.32
C GLN A 364 0.76 6.63 -2.26
N CYS A 365 0.15 7.82 -2.26
CA CYS A 365 -1.32 7.96 -2.21
C CYS A 365 -2.03 7.15 -3.33
N PHE A 366 -1.46 7.17 -4.55
CA PHE A 366 -2.00 6.40 -5.68
C PHE A 366 -1.82 4.88 -5.57
N THR A 367 -1.12 4.36 -4.56
CA THR A 367 -1.05 2.92 -4.30
C THR A 367 -2.42 2.42 -3.84
N CYS A 368 -3.08 3.14 -2.93
CA CYS A 368 -4.40 2.76 -2.41
C CYS A 368 -5.55 3.46 -3.14
N HIS A 369 -5.31 4.67 -3.68
CA HIS A 369 -6.37 5.48 -4.29
C HIS A 369 -6.30 5.55 -5.83
N ASP A 370 -7.47 5.58 -6.46
CA ASP A 370 -7.69 6.01 -7.83
C ASP A 370 -8.72 7.14 -7.88
N ILE A 371 -8.23 8.37 -8.03
CA ILE A 371 -9.08 9.57 -8.03
C ILE A 371 -10.16 9.57 -9.12
N HIS A 372 -9.98 8.78 -10.19
CA HIS A 372 -10.92 8.74 -11.28
C HIS A 372 -12.11 7.81 -11.04
N ARG A 373 -12.07 7.00 -9.97
CA ARG A 373 -13.09 5.98 -9.70
C ARG A 373 -13.46 6.02 -8.23
N TRP A 374 -14.69 6.45 -7.92
CA TRP A 374 -15.21 6.51 -6.55
C TRP A 374 -15.32 5.14 -5.89
N ASP A 375 -15.94 4.18 -6.57
CA ASP A 375 -16.23 2.83 -6.07
C ASP A 375 -15.50 1.79 -6.93
N PRO A 376 -14.62 0.97 -6.33
CA PRO A 376 -13.88 -0.06 -7.07
C PRO A 376 -14.76 -1.17 -7.65
N ASN A 377 -15.94 -1.42 -7.07
CA ASN A 377 -16.86 -2.48 -7.46
C ASN A 377 -17.97 -1.98 -8.41
N SER A 378 -18.14 -0.67 -8.59
CA SER A 378 -19.18 -0.10 -9.44
C SER A 378 -18.73 1.19 -10.15
N LEU A 379 -18.71 1.16 -11.49
CA LEU A 379 -18.43 2.36 -12.30
C LEU A 379 -19.60 3.35 -12.34
N ILE A 380 -20.81 2.92 -11.95
CA ILE A 380 -22.02 3.74 -11.93
C ILE A 380 -22.13 4.48 -10.60
N ASN A 381 -21.66 3.88 -9.51
CA ASN A 381 -21.64 4.54 -8.20
C ASN A 381 -20.53 5.58 -8.14
N LYS A 382 -20.92 6.87 -8.17
CA LYS A 382 -19.99 8.00 -8.13
C LYS A 382 -19.92 8.70 -6.78
N GLY A 383 -20.72 8.27 -5.80
CA GLY A 383 -20.91 8.97 -4.52
C GLY A 383 -21.66 10.29 -4.66
N GLY A 384 -21.39 11.10 -5.67
CA GLY A 384 -21.90 12.47 -5.70
C GLY A 384 -21.05 13.41 -4.85
N LYS A 385 -21.32 14.71 -4.92
CA LYS A 385 -20.53 15.74 -4.22
C LYS A 385 -20.68 15.73 -2.69
N ASP A 386 -21.83 15.29 -2.17
CA ASP A 386 -22.18 15.41 -0.74
C ASP A 386 -22.06 14.08 0.02
N VAL A 387 -21.82 12.95 -0.66
CA VAL A 387 -21.74 11.64 0.00
C VAL A 387 -20.37 11.42 0.61
N GLU A 388 -20.38 11.00 1.87
CA GLU A 388 -19.17 10.59 2.56
C GLU A 388 -18.86 9.13 2.29
N GLY A 389 -17.58 8.84 2.06
CA GLY A 389 -17.14 7.50 1.74
C GLY A 389 -16.80 6.69 2.99
N ASP A 390 -16.72 5.39 2.80
CA ASP A 390 -16.31 4.42 3.82
C ASP A 390 -15.18 3.52 3.29
N SER A 391 -14.92 2.39 3.94
CA SER A 391 -13.81 1.51 3.56
C SER A 391 -14.07 0.68 2.30
N SER A 392 -15.30 0.65 1.76
CA SER A 392 -15.63 -0.01 0.50
C SER A 392 -15.42 0.87 -0.73
N ASN A 393 -15.43 2.20 -0.56
CA ASN A 393 -15.41 3.19 -1.63
C ASN A 393 -14.39 4.31 -1.33
N SER A 394 -14.74 5.60 -1.43
CA SER A 394 -13.83 6.72 -1.16
C SER A 394 -12.58 6.75 -2.05
N PHE A 395 -12.77 6.48 -3.34
CA PHE A 395 -11.70 6.45 -4.34
C PHE A 395 -10.67 5.34 -4.14
N LEU A 396 -11.02 4.25 -3.44
CA LEU A 396 -10.11 3.13 -3.24
C LEU A 396 -9.93 2.30 -4.52
N ARG A 397 -8.74 1.71 -4.67
CA ARG A 397 -8.45 0.77 -5.77
C ARG A 397 -9.14 -0.58 -5.60
N MET A 398 -9.45 -0.93 -4.37
CA MET A 398 -10.17 -2.14 -4.00
C MET A 398 -10.90 -1.91 -2.67
N PRO A 399 -12.03 -2.59 -2.42
CA PRO A 399 -12.74 -2.45 -1.16
C PRO A 399 -11.92 -3.00 0.02
N ASN A 400 -12.17 -2.47 1.21
CA ASN A 400 -11.51 -2.85 2.46
C ASN A 400 -12.49 -3.18 3.60
N ASP A 401 -13.77 -3.36 3.29
CA ASP A 401 -14.82 -3.82 4.21
C ASP A 401 -14.47 -5.15 4.89
N SER A 402 -13.70 -6.02 4.23
CA SER A 402 -13.15 -7.26 4.81
C SER A 402 -11.64 -7.20 5.10
N SER A 403 -11.06 -6.00 5.20
CA SER A 403 -9.61 -5.77 5.39
C SER A 403 -8.69 -6.33 4.30
N VAL A 404 -9.24 -6.64 3.10
CA VAL A 404 -8.49 -7.24 1.99
C VAL A 404 -7.37 -6.31 1.52
N LEU A 405 -7.61 -5.00 1.43
CA LEU A 405 -6.59 -4.02 1.05
C LEU A 405 -5.41 -4.02 2.03
N CYS A 406 -5.68 -4.08 3.34
CA CYS A 406 -4.63 -4.15 4.35
C CYS A 406 -3.79 -5.42 4.22
N LEU A 407 -4.45 -6.57 4.00
CA LEU A 407 -3.79 -7.88 3.92
C LEU A 407 -2.96 -8.08 2.66
N MET A 408 -3.12 -7.24 1.63
CA MET A 408 -2.22 -7.23 0.47
C MET A 408 -0.78 -6.83 0.84
N CYS A 409 -0.61 -6.00 1.89
CA CYS A 409 0.70 -5.58 2.38
C CYS A 409 1.07 -6.23 3.72
N HIS A 410 0.10 -6.44 4.60
CA HIS A 410 0.29 -6.95 5.96
C HIS A 410 -0.09 -8.43 6.06
N THR A 411 0.49 -9.26 5.18
CA THR A 411 0.16 -10.69 5.03
C THR A 411 0.44 -11.50 6.29
N ASP A 412 1.41 -11.07 7.10
CA ASP A 412 1.78 -11.66 8.38
C ASP A 412 0.71 -11.45 9.48
N LYS A 413 -0.27 -10.57 9.24
CA LYS A 413 -1.37 -10.26 10.17
C LYS A 413 -2.67 -11.00 9.85
N LYS A 414 -2.68 -11.89 8.85
CA LYS A 414 -3.88 -12.61 8.39
C LYS A 414 -4.59 -13.43 9.46
N GLN A 415 -3.88 -13.89 10.50
CA GLN A 415 -4.48 -14.67 11.59
C GLN A 415 -5.53 -13.86 12.38
N LEU A 416 -5.46 -12.53 12.37
CA LEU A 416 -6.43 -11.67 13.06
C LEU A 416 -7.88 -12.00 12.67
N ALA A 417 -8.13 -12.21 11.38
CA ALA A 417 -9.47 -12.54 10.86
C ALA A 417 -10.04 -13.86 11.41
N SER A 418 -9.16 -14.73 11.90
CA SER A 418 -9.44 -16.06 12.41
C SER A 418 -9.24 -16.16 13.93
N SER A 419 -9.45 -15.06 14.65
CA SER A 419 -9.19 -14.95 16.08
C SER A 419 -10.27 -14.13 16.78
N ASP A 420 -10.30 -14.15 18.11
CA ASP A 420 -11.29 -13.38 18.89
C ASP A 420 -11.12 -11.85 18.81
N HIS A 421 -9.99 -11.36 18.30
CA HIS A 421 -9.81 -9.96 17.96
C HIS A 421 -10.44 -9.59 16.60
N ASN A 422 -11.04 -10.55 15.89
CA ASN A 422 -11.98 -10.24 14.82
C ASN A 422 -13.28 -9.70 15.43
N LEU A 423 -13.30 -8.38 15.68
CA LEU A 423 -14.44 -7.72 16.30
C LEU A 423 -15.70 -7.78 15.42
N ALA A 424 -15.60 -8.10 14.12
CA ALA A 424 -16.80 -8.37 13.31
C ALA A 424 -17.61 -9.56 13.83
N VAL A 425 -16.98 -10.46 14.60
CA VAL A 425 -17.63 -11.60 15.25
C VAL A 425 -17.87 -11.31 16.73
N THR A 426 -16.84 -10.90 17.47
CA THR A 426 -16.89 -10.82 18.94
C THR A 426 -17.50 -9.53 19.49
N ALA A 427 -17.48 -8.44 18.71
CA ALA A 427 -18.05 -7.15 19.11
C ALA A 427 -18.51 -6.33 17.89
N PRO A 428 -19.53 -6.80 17.13
CA PRO A 428 -19.92 -6.20 15.85
C PRO A 428 -20.44 -4.77 15.93
N GLU A 429 -20.91 -4.35 17.12
CA GLU A 429 -21.39 -2.99 17.37
C GLU A 429 -20.30 -2.03 17.84
N GLU A 430 -19.07 -2.50 18.04
CA GLU A 430 -17.95 -1.68 18.50
C GLU A 430 -17.58 -0.64 17.43
N LYS A 431 -17.28 0.59 17.86
CA LYS A 431 -17.00 1.69 16.92
C LYS A 431 -15.61 2.26 17.12
N ASN A 432 -15.00 2.67 16.02
CA ASN A 432 -13.83 3.55 16.07
C ASN A 432 -14.24 5.02 16.27
N VAL A 433 -13.26 5.93 16.40
CA VAL A 433 -13.53 7.37 16.58
C VAL A 433 -14.23 8.04 15.40
N GLN A 434 -14.26 7.40 14.22
CA GLN A 434 -15.01 7.87 13.05
C GLN A 434 -16.46 7.35 13.05
N GLY A 435 -16.84 6.52 14.02
CA GLY A 435 -18.18 5.94 14.13
C GLY A 435 -18.40 4.67 13.30
N PHE A 436 -17.37 4.15 12.64
CA PHE A 436 -17.46 2.93 11.83
C PHE A 436 -17.36 1.67 12.69
N THR A 437 -18.23 0.70 12.38
CA THR A 437 -18.22 -0.65 12.94
C THR A 437 -17.30 -1.58 12.13
N PRO A 438 -16.97 -2.79 12.62
CA PRO A 438 -16.18 -3.74 11.83
C PRO A 438 -16.83 -4.12 10.50
N LEU A 439 -18.16 -4.07 10.40
CA LEU A 439 -18.86 -4.29 9.13
C LEU A 439 -18.50 -3.23 8.07
N VAL A 440 -18.30 -1.99 8.50
CA VAL A 440 -18.05 -0.85 7.60
C VAL A 440 -16.56 -0.63 7.35
N SER A 441 -15.69 -0.85 8.35
CA SER A 441 -14.25 -0.59 8.26
C SER A 441 -13.37 -1.84 8.17
N GLY A 442 -13.98 -3.01 8.25
CA GLY A 442 -13.30 -4.29 8.43
C GLY A 442 -12.73 -4.50 9.82
N PRO A 443 -12.24 -5.73 10.11
CA PRO A 443 -11.65 -6.09 11.41
C PRO A 443 -10.47 -5.21 11.81
N CYS A 444 -9.63 -4.81 10.85
CA CYS A 444 -8.50 -3.93 11.11
C CYS A 444 -8.96 -2.48 11.42
N GLY A 445 -10.02 -2.02 10.77
CA GLY A 445 -10.47 -0.61 10.78
C GLY A 445 -11.04 -0.11 12.11
N VAL A 446 -11.43 -1.03 13.01
CA VAL A 446 -11.90 -0.68 14.35
C VAL A 446 -10.75 -0.36 15.31
N CYS A 447 -9.56 -0.89 15.02
CA CYS A 447 -8.33 -0.67 15.79
C CYS A 447 -7.38 0.30 15.09
N HIS A 448 -7.40 0.35 13.76
CA HIS A 448 -6.51 1.16 12.93
C HIS A 448 -7.25 2.05 11.94
N ILE A 449 -6.93 3.35 11.92
CA ILE A 449 -7.45 4.31 10.94
C ILE A 449 -6.27 4.83 10.08
N PRO A 450 -6.29 4.63 8.75
CA PRO A 450 -5.18 5.05 7.89
C PRO A 450 -4.86 6.54 7.90
N HIS A 451 -5.86 7.41 8.11
CA HIS A 451 -5.70 8.87 8.10
C HIS A 451 -6.48 9.51 9.24
N ASN A 452 -5.90 10.48 9.93
CA ASN A 452 -6.45 11.15 11.11
C ASN A 452 -6.73 10.17 12.25
N ALA A 453 -5.80 9.24 12.49
CA ALA A 453 -5.86 8.39 13.68
C ALA A 453 -5.70 9.23 14.96
N VAL A 454 -6.06 8.64 16.09
CA VAL A 454 -5.98 9.31 17.41
C VAL A 454 -4.55 9.37 17.93
N SER A 455 -3.74 8.36 17.60
CA SER A 455 -2.38 8.22 18.11
C SER A 455 -1.53 7.40 17.15
N LYS A 456 -0.25 7.23 17.52
CA LYS A 456 0.71 6.35 16.83
C LYS A 456 0.14 4.94 16.63
N ARG A 457 0.74 4.19 15.71
CA ARG A 457 0.24 2.88 15.23
C ARG A 457 -1.15 2.97 14.61
N LEU A 458 -1.52 4.17 14.15
CA LEU A 458 -2.79 4.47 13.52
C LEU A 458 -3.99 4.17 14.44
N TRP A 459 -3.81 4.32 15.76
CA TRP A 459 -4.80 3.86 16.72
C TRP A 459 -6.16 4.57 16.56
N ALA A 460 -7.22 3.77 16.54
CA ALA A 460 -8.55 4.19 16.13
C ALA A 460 -9.49 4.54 17.30
N LYS A 461 -9.02 4.47 18.55
CA LYS A 461 -9.82 4.70 19.76
C LYS A 461 -9.18 5.77 20.63
N ARG A 462 -9.98 6.44 21.46
CA ARG A 462 -9.45 7.39 22.45
C ARG A 462 -8.60 6.66 23.49
N LEU A 463 -7.42 7.18 23.76
CA LEU A 463 -6.58 6.74 24.86
C LEU A 463 -7.07 7.46 26.13
N THR A 464 -7.47 6.68 27.14
CA THR A 464 -7.99 7.22 28.40
C THR A 464 -7.34 6.48 29.57
N GLY A 465 -6.77 7.22 30.52
CA GLY A 465 -6.22 6.71 31.77
C GLY A 465 -4.75 7.07 32.00
N ASP A 466 -4.23 6.62 33.14
CA ASP A 466 -2.90 7.02 33.65
C ASP A 466 -1.80 5.98 33.36
N LYS A 467 -2.13 4.90 32.63
CA LYS A 467 -1.17 3.85 32.23
C LYS A 467 -0.30 4.32 31.07
N ASP A 468 0.79 3.61 30.78
CA ASP A 468 1.58 3.85 29.56
C ASP A 468 0.73 3.65 28.28
N ILE A 469 1.15 4.29 27.18
CA ILE A 469 0.41 4.30 25.91
C ILE A 469 0.11 2.87 25.43
N VAL A 470 1.06 1.93 25.53
CA VAL A 470 0.89 0.56 25.04
C VAL A 470 -0.16 -0.18 25.86
N SER A 471 -0.13 -0.06 27.18
CA SER A 471 -1.13 -0.66 28.06
C SER A 471 -2.53 -0.09 27.80
N GLN A 472 -2.64 1.22 27.51
CA GLN A 472 -3.93 1.86 27.20
C GLN A 472 -4.60 1.29 25.94
N LEU A 473 -3.83 0.81 24.94
CA LEU A 473 -4.37 0.16 23.75
C LEU A 473 -5.22 -1.07 24.11
N CYS A 474 -4.80 -1.81 25.13
CA CYS A 474 -5.50 -3.01 25.60
C CYS A 474 -6.62 -2.64 26.58
N THR A 475 -6.33 -1.81 27.58
CA THR A 475 -7.29 -1.50 28.66
C THR A 475 -8.47 -0.65 28.20
N GLY A 476 -8.37 0.02 27.05
CA GLY A 476 -9.51 0.70 26.42
C GLY A 476 -10.67 -0.23 26.07
N CYS A 477 -10.38 -1.51 25.79
CA CYS A 477 -11.40 -2.54 25.54
C CYS A 477 -11.52 -3.55 26.68
N HIS A 478 -10.39 -3.93 27.30
CA HIS A 478 -10.32 -4.87 28.42
C HIS A 478 -10.63 -4.17 29.75
N ASN A 479 -11.88 -3.71 29.88
CA ASN A 479 -12.42 -3.11 31.09
C ASN A 479 -13.90 -3.46 31.25
N LYS A 480 -14.48 -3.16 32.41
CA LYS A 480 -15.86 -3.55 32.78
C LYS A 480 -16.94 -3.08 31.78
N ASN A 481 -16.68 -2.01 31.04
CA ASN A 481 -17.61 -1.39 30.10
C ASN A 481 -17.18 -1.52 28.63
N GLY A 482 -16.03 -2.12 28.34
CA GLY A 482 -15.49 -2.24 26.99
C GLY A 482 -15.92 -3.52 26.26
N ALA A 483 -15.56 -3.61 24.98
CA ALA A 483 -15.84 -4.79 24.13
C ALA A 483 -15.34 -6.11 24.73
N ALA A 484 -14.22 -6.07 25.48
CA ALA A 484 -13.59 -7.25 26.06
C ALA A 484 -13.87 -7.43 27.56
N LYS A 485 -15.05 -6.98 28.03
CA LYS A 485 -15.45 -7.06 29.45
C LYS A 485 -15.47 -8.47 30.05
N ALA A 486 -15.50 -9.51 29.22
CA ALA A 486 -15.41 -10.91 29.66
C ALA A 486 -13.96 -11.36 29.96
N LYS A 487 -12.95 -10.59 29.52
CA LYS A 487 -11.52 -10.91 29.66
C LYS A 487 -10.81 -9.75 30.35
N LEU A 488 -10.96 -9.65 31.66
CA LEU A 488 -10.39 -8.56 32.45
C LEU A 488 -9.04 -8.92 33.06
N LEU A 489 -8.28 -7.86 33.33
CA LEU A 489 -7.13 -7.89 34.22
C LEU A 489 -7.66 -7.71 35.65
N GLY A 490 -7.53 -8.74 36.48
CA GLY A 490 -7.87 -8.69 37.90
C GLY A 490 -6.86 -7.87 38.70
N ASP A 491 -7.02 -7.83 40.02
CA ASP A 491 -6.23 -6.94 40.89
C ASP A 491 -4.76 -7.35 41.02
N ASN A 492 -4.47 -8.66 40.88
CA ASN A 492 -3.11 -9.18 40.91
C ASN A 492 -2.73 -9.71 39.52
N TYR A 493 -1.75 -9.06 38.89
CA TYR A 493 -1.23 -9.41 37.59
C TYR A 493 0.27 -9.13 37.51
N HIS A 494 0.93 -9.71 36.51
CA HIS A 494 2.36 -9.51 36.27
C HIS A 494 2.68 -8.05 35.99
N ALA A 495 3.77 -7.55 36.59
CA ALA A 495 4.16 -6.16 36.44
C ALA A 495 4.38 -5.78 34.96
N VAL A 496 3.86 -4.61 34.59
CA VAL A 496 4.08 -3.89 33.33
C VAL A 496 4.56 -2.48 33.67
N ASP A 497 5.03 -1.73 32.67
CA ASP A 497 5.66 -0.42 32.83
C ASP A 497 6.95 -0.46 33.69
N VAL A 498 7.68 -1.58 33.62
CA VAL A 498 8.94 -1.80 34.35
C VAL A 498 10.10 -2.05 33.39
N THR A 499 11.29 -1.52 33.70
CA THR A 499 12.53 -1.78 32.94
C THR A 499 13.22 -3.06 33.43
N LEU A 500 13.94 -3.72 32.52
CA LEU A 500 14.65 -4.97 32.82
C LEU A 500 16.07 -4.78 33.35
N ASP A 501 16.65 -3.58 33.21
CA ASP A 501 18.06 -3.32 33.54
C ASP A 501 18.41 -3.60 35.00
N LYS A 502 17.48 -3.25 35.92
CA LYS A 502 17.62 -3.49 37.37
C LYS A 502 17.70 -4.97 37.73
N PHE A 503 17.27 -5.83 36.82
CA PHE A 503 17.26 -7.29 37.01
C PHE A 503 18.35 -7.99 36.20
N HIS A 504 19.16 -7.25 35.42
CA HIS A 504 20.19 -7.79 34.53
C HIS A 504 19.66 -8.83 33.53
N ILE A 505 18.39 -8.71 33.13
CA ILE A 505 17.73 -9.62 32.18
C ILE A 505 17.90 -9.12 30.76
N LYS A 506 18.29 -10.03 29.85
CA LYS A 506 18.30 -9.80 28.39
C LYS A 506 17.27 -10.71 27.71
N THR A 507 16.40 -10.12 26.90
CA THR A 507 15.32 -10.80 26.18
C THR A 507 15.36 -10.48 24.69
N THR A 508 14.78 -11.37 23.88
CA THR A 508 14.49 -11.13 22.45
C THR A 508 13.08 -10.58 22.22
N LEU A 509 12.24 -10.55 23.26
CA LEU A 509 10.89 -10.00 23.20
C LEU A 509 10.93 -8.46 23.07
N PRO A 510 9.92 -7.86 22.41
CA PRO A 510 9.90 -6.41 22.23
C PRO A 510 9.62 -5.69 23.55
N LEU A 511 10.44 -4.69 23.85
CA LEU A 511 10.20 -3.71 24.91
C LEU A 511 9.81 -2.37 24.30
N TYR A 512 9.20 -1.49 25.10
CA TYR A 512 8.54 -0.29 24.59
C TYR A 512 8.96 0.97 25.34
N ASP A 513 9.22 2.06 24.61
CA ASP A 513 9.45 3.38 25.20
C ASP A 513 8.14 4.06 25.60
N GLY A 514 8.25 5.24 26.23
CA GLY A 514 7.08 6.04 26.65
C GLY A 514 6.21 6.54 25.49
N GLU A 515 6.68 6.44 24.25
CA GLU A 515 5.95 6.81 23.05
C GLU A 515 5.42 5.58 22.27
N ALA A 516 5.41 4.40 22.91
CA ALA A 516 4.97 3.12 22.34
C ALA A 516 5.78 2.61 21.13
N ASN A 517 7.00 3.12 20.90
CA ASN A 517 7.91 2.54 19.93
C ASN A 517 8.65 1.34 20.53
N LYS A 518 9.13 0.43 19.69
CA LYS A 518 10.02 -0.64 20.15
C LYS A 518 11.38 -0.04 20.51
N ALA A 519 11.87 -0.32 21.71
CA ALA A 519 13.16 0.17 22.19
C ALA A 519 13.92 -0.97 22.89
N ALA A 520 15.24 -1.00 22.78
CA ALA A 520 16.06 -2.05 23.38
C ALA A 520 16.13 -1.94 24.92
N ASP A 521 16.08 -0.71 25.43
CA ASP A 521 16.05 -0.30 26.84
C ASP A 521 14.63 0.08 27.30
N GLY A 522 13.62 -0.33 26.54
CA GLY A 522 12.23 -0.05 26.84
C GLY A 522 11.71 -0.78 28.08
N LYS A 523 10.47 -0.48 28.43
CA LYS A 523 9.73 -1.14 29.50
C LYS A 523 8.95 -2.35 28.97
N ILE A 524 8.66 -3.30 29.87
CA ILE A 524 7.71 -4.38 29.61
C ILE A 524 6.31 -3.78 29.50
N ALA A 525 5.56 -4.19 28.47
CA ALA A 525 4.15 -3.88 28.29
C ALA A 525 3.36 -5.13 27.92
N CYS A 526 2.03 -5.05 27.83
CA CYS A 526 1.19 -6.18 27.39
C CYS A 526 1.66 -6.77 26.05
N LEU A 527 2.09 -5.90 25.11
CA LEU A 527 2.61 -6.30 23.79
C LEU A 527 3.99 -6.98 23.84
N THR A 528 4.67 -7.02 24.98
CA THR A 528 5.93 -7.77 25.14
C THR A 528 5.67 -9.27 25.07
N CYS A 529 4.61 -9.74 25.72
CA CYS A 529 4.21 -11.15 25.71
C CYS A 529 3.20 -11.46 24.61
N HIS A 530 2.32 -10.51 24.30
CA HIS A 530 1.23 -10.70 23.34
C HIS A 530 1.49 -10.02 21.98
N ASP A 531 1.00 -10.65 20.92
CA ASP A 531 0.77 -10.03 19.61
C ASP A 531 -0.71 -10.14 19.27
N PRO A 532 -1.49 -9.04 19.30
CA PRO A 532 -2.93 -9.08 19.11
C PRO A 532 -3.36 -9.56 17.71
N HIS A 533 -2.41 -9.70 16.77
CA HIS A 533 -2.67 -10.16 15.40
C HIS A 533 -2.35 -11.63 15.15
N VAL A 534 -1.68 -12.31 16.08
CA VAL A 534 -1.20 -13.69 15.92
C VAL A 534 -1.85 -14.53 17.00
N TRP A 535 -2.84 -15.35 16.65
CA TRP A 535 -3.52 -16.20 17.65
C TRP A 535 -2.60 -17.27 18.22
N ASP A 536 -1.92 -18.01 17.36
CA ASP A 536 -0.98 -19.08 17.71
C ASP A 536 0.38 -18.78 17.03
N PRO A 537 1.47 -18.67 17.82
CA PRO A 537 2.81 -18.35 17.31
C PRO A 537 3.50 -19.52 16.60
N VAL A 538 2.98 -20.74 16.72
CA VAL A 538 3.55 -21.97 16.14
C VAL A 538 2.72 -22.45 14.95
N ASN A 539 1.39 -22.53 15.09
CA ASN A 539 0.51 -23.08 14.07
C ASN A 539 -0.45 -22.00 13.56
N THR A 540 -0.29 -21.57 12.30
CA THR A 540 -1.25 -20.66 11.68
C THR A 540 -2.65 -21.25 11.63
N VAL A 541 -3.62 -20.61 12.30
CA VAL A 541 -5.03 -20.99 12.24
C VAL A 541 -5.63 -20.50 10.91
N SER A 542 -6.10 -21.44 10.08
CA SER A 542 -6.75 -21.14 8.80
C SER A 542 -8.28 -21.30 8.84
N ASN A 543 -8.80 -22.11 9.77
CA ASN A 543 -10.22 -22.45 9.84
C ASN A 543 -10.80 -21.98 11.17
N TYR A 544 -11.21 -20.71 11.23
CA TYR A 544 -11.96 -20.19 12.36
C TYR A 544 -13.44 -20.48 12.14
N THR A 545 -14.01 -21.31 13.00
CA THR A 545 -15.46 -21.30 13.23
C THR A 545 -15.80 -19.93 13.78
N SER A 546 -16.82 -19.24 13.29
CA SER A 546 -17.23 -17.88 13.72
C SER A 546 -17.76 -17.83 15.17
N GLU A 547 -17.17 -18.62 16.05
CA GLU A 547 -17.45 -18.79 17.46
C GLU A 547 -16.18 -18.48 18.23
N ASN A 548 -16.34 -17.88 19.41
CA ASN A 548 -15.25 -17.55 20.31
C ASN A 548 -14.47 -18.82 20.69
N ILE A 549 -13.14 -18.82 20.47
CA ILE A 549 -12.28 -19.97 20.79
C ILE A 549 -11.47 -19.60 22.02
N GLU A 550 -11.75 -20.26 23.14
CA GLU A 550 -10.92 -20.07 24.33
C GLU A 550 -9.49 -20.56 24.07
N GLY A 551 -8.52 -19.70 24.35
CA GLY A 551 -7.11 -20.02 24.19
C GLY A 551 -6.51 -20.73 25.41
N ASP A 552 -5.35 -21.34 25.20
CA ASP A 552 -4.53 -21.95 26.24
C ASP A 552 -3.10 -21.38 26.20
N ALA A 553 -2.21 -21.89 27.05
CA ALA A 553 -0.81 -21.47 27.16
C ALA A 553 0.04 -21.70 25.90
N ARG A 554 -0.50 -22.31 24.83
CA ARG A 554 0.18 -22.47 23.54
C ARG A 554 -0.17 -21.35 22.56
N ASN A 555 -1.36 -20.78 22.70
CA ASN A 555 -1.92 -19.77 21.80
C ASN A 555 -2.44 -18.57 22.63
N SER A 556 -3.63 -18.03 22.38
CA SER A 556 -4.16 -16.86 23.09
C SER A 556 -3.32 -15.59 22.89
N PHE A 557 -2.94 -15.34 21.64
CA PHE A 557 -2.19 -14.15 21.23
C PHE A 557 -0.75 -14.08 21.72
N LEU A 558 -0.14 -15.20 22.12
CA LEU A 558 1.23 -15.20 22.64
C LEU A 558 2.28 -15.07 21.51
N ARG A 559 3.40 -14.41 21.79
CA ARG A 559 4.55 -14.34 20.86
C ARG A 559 5.36 -15.62 20.80
N LYS A 560 5.29 -16.44 21.85
CA LYS A 560 5.93 -17.75 21.97
C LYS A 560 4.99 -18.67 22.72
N SER A 561 4.90 -19.94 22.29
CA SER A 561 4.18 -20.96 23.06
C SER A 561 4.81 -21.11 24.44
N ASN A 562 3.99 -21.31 25.46
CA ASN A 562 4.40 -21.50 26.85
C ASN A 562 3.95 -22.88 27.40
N SER A 563 3.60 -23.81 26.50
CA SER A 563 3.29 -25.20 26.82
C SER A 563 3.65 -26.11 25.63
N PRO A 564 4.14 -27.35 25.86
CA PRO A 564 4.41 -27.97 27.16
C PRO A 564 5.62 -27.38 27.88
N SER A 565 6.53 -26.68 27.18
CA SER A 565 7.71 -26.03 27.77
C SER A 565 7.51 -24.53 27.98
N SER A 566 8.26 -23.97 28.93
CA SER A 566 8.12 -22.58 29.40
C SER A 566 8.84 -21.53 28.53
N GLU A 567 8.85 -21.70 27.20
CA GLU A 567 9.72 -20.91 26.30
C GLU A 567 9.45 -19.40 26.33
N LEU A 568 8.21 -18.96 26.59
CA LEU A 568 7.93 -17.54 26.77
C LEU A 568 8.50 -17.01 28.08
N CYS A 569 8.25 -17.70 29.20
CA CYS A 569 8.75 -17.29 30.52
C CYS A 569 10.29 -17.30 30.58
N LYS A 570 10.92 -18.30 29.94
CA LYS A 570 12.37 -18.48 29.85
C LYS A 570 13.12 -17.31 29.21
N GLU A 571 12.45 -16.49 28.39
CA GLU A 571 13.06 -15.27 27.84
C GLU A 571 13.55 -14.30 28.92
N CYS A 572 12.84 -14.25 30.06
CA CYS A 572 13.17 -13.38 31.19
C CYS A 572 13.60 -14.17 32.43
N HIS A 573 13.04 -15.36 32.64
CA HIS A 573 13.24 -16.18 33.84
C HIS A 573 14.04 -17.46 33.54
N LYS A 574 15.21 -17.32 32.89
CA LYS A 574 16.06 -18.43 32.42
C LYS A 574 16.33 -19.48 33.50
N ASP A 575 16.77 -19.03 34.68
CA ASP A 575 17.11 -19.94 35.78
C ASP A 575 15.88 -20.58 36.45
N LYS A 576 14.68 -20.08 36.15
CA LYS A 576 13.42 -20.65 36.65
C LYS A 576 12.83 -21.67 35.68
N ALA A 577 13.25 -21.63 34.42
CA ALA A 577 12.84 -22.60 33.40
C ALA A 577 13.54 -23.97 33.54
N PHE A 578 14.47 -24.13 34.50
CA PHE A 578 15.03 -25.45 34.82
C PHE A 578 14.03 -26.40 35.50
N VAL A 579 12.83 -25.90 35.82
CA VAL A 579 11.71 -26.70 36.31
C VAL A 579 11.20 -27.67 35.25
N ASP A 580 11.33 -27.33 33.96
CA ASP A 580 11.02 -28.17 32.81
C ASP A 580 11.63 -29.57 32.99
N GLY A 581 10.81 -30.63 32.89
CA GLY A 581 11.30 -32.00 32.97
C GLY A 581 11.65 -32.53 34.37
N THR A 582 11.40 -31.75 35.43
CA THR A 582 11.63 -32.15 36.85
C THR A 582 10.36 -32.65 37.51
N ASP A 583 10.42 -33.08 38.78
CA ASP A 583 9.23 -33.54 39.51
C ASP A 583 8.19 -32.43 39.77
N HIS A 584 8.59 -31.15 39.71
CA HIS A 584 7.68 -30.01 39.79
C HIS A 584 7.09 -29.63 38.42
N ASP A 585 7.47 -30.34 37.35
CA ASP A 585 6.76 -30.30 36.08
C ASP A 585 5.48 -31.12 36.19
N MET A 586 4.35 -30.43 36.37
CA MET A 586 3.05 -31.09 36.50
C MET A 586 2.63 -31.81 35.20
N ASN A 587 3.26 -31.54 34.05
CA ASN A 587 3.05 -32.37 32.85
C ASN A 587 3.51 -33.83 33.05
N ILE A 588 4.39 -34.06 34.03
CA ILE A 588 4.98 -35.38 34.31
C ILE A 588 4.33 -36.00 35.54
N THR A 589 4.24 -35.24 36.63
CA THR A 589 3.87 -35.80 37.93
C THR A 589 2.37 -35.79 38.18
N ASN A 590 1.63 -34.80 37.69
CA ASN A 590 0.18 -34.75 37.85
C ASN A 590 -0.51 -33.85 36.79
N PRO A 591 -0.73 -34.34 35.55
CA PRO A 591 -1.25 -33.53 34.44
C PRO A 591 -2.66 -32.97 34.66
N GLU A 592 -3.46 -33.65 35.47
CA GLU A 592 -4.85 -33.28 35.78
C GLU A 592 -4.93 -32.28 36.94
N ALA A 593 -3.79 -31.93 37.58
CA ALA A 593 -3.78 -30.93 38.64
C ALA A 593 -4.17 -29.55 38.10
N THR A 594 -5.12 -28.91 38.76
CA THR A 594 -5.64 -27.60 38.36
C THR A 594 -5.21 -26.48 39.28
N ASN A 595 -4.97 -25.29 38.75
CA ASN A 595 -4.79 -24.09 39.59
C ASN A 595 -6.14 -23.60 40.18
N LEU A 596 -6.13 -22.54 40.98
CA LEU A 596 -7.32 -21.96 41.60
C LEU A 596 -8.34 -21.38 40.60
N LEU A 597 -7.96 -21.21 39.33
CA LEU A 597 -8.88 -20.85 38.24
C LEU A 597 -9.45 -22.08 37.53
N GLY A 598 -9.15 -23.29 38.01
CA GLY A 598 -9.60 -24.55 37.43
C GLY A 598 -8.81 -25.01 36.20
N GLN A 599 -7.67 -24.38 35.90
CA GLN A 599 -6.90 -24.68 34.69
C GLN A 599 -5.83 -25.73 34.97
N THR A 600 -5.76 -26.74 34.11
CA THR A 600 -4.70 -27.76 34.08
C THR A 600 -3.35 -27.18 33.66
N VAL A 601 -2.29 -27.98 33.77
CA VAL A 601 -0.96 -27.62 33.22
C VAL A 601 -0.98 -27.46 31.70
N ARG A 602 -1.85 -28.18 31.00
CA ARG A 602 -2.03 -28.02 29.55
C ARG A 602 -2.61 -26.65 29.21
N GLU A 603 -3.60 -26.20 29.99
CA GLU A 603 -4.32 -24.95 29.75
C GLU A 603 -3.53 -23.71 30.19
N SER A 604 -2.88 -23.77 31.35
CA SER A 604 -2.16 -22.64 31.95
C SER A 604 -0.64 -22.66 31.71
N GLY A 605 -0.12 -23.77 31.21
CA GLY A 605 1.31 -24.00 31.02
C GLY A 605 2.01 -24.43 32.31
N GLN A 606 3.26 -24.84 32.18
CA GLN A 606 4.04 -25.40 33.29
C GLN A 606 4.18 -24.43 34.47
N CYS A 607 4.44 -23.15 34.18
CA CYS A 607 4.49 -22.13 35.23
C CYS A 607 3.09 -21.74 35.72
N GLY A 608 2.07 -21.79 34.86
CA GLY A 608 0.72 -21.27 35.12
C GLY A 608 -0.11 -22.08 36.12
N VAL A 609 0.24 -23.36 36.31
CA VAL A 609 -0.37 -24.18 37.36
C VAL A 609 0.00 -23.68 38.76
N CYS A 610 1.13 -22.96 38.90
CA CYS A 610 1.64 -22.39 40.15
C CYS A 610 1.64 -20.86 40.19
N HIS A 611 1.81 -20.19 39.05
CA HIS A 611 1.96 -18.74 38.92
C HIS A 611 0.98 -18.17 37.89
N LEU A 612 -0.03 -17.46 38.36
CA LEU A 612 -1.06 -16.86 37.52
C LEU A 612 -0.65 -15.44 37.11
N VAL A 613 -0.13 -15.28 35.89
CA VAL A 613 0.31 -13.96 35.39
C VAL A 613 -0.83 -12.93 35.28
N HIS A 614 -2.07 -13.40 35.19
CA HIS A 614 -3.27 -12.58 35.20
C HIS A 614 -4.28 -13.17 36.19
N ASN A 615 -5.13 -12.32 36.79
CA ASN A 615 -6.22 -12.74 37.67
C ASN A 615 -5.80 -13.66 38.81
N SER A 616 -4.59 -13.47 39.36
CA SER A 616 -4.14 -14.31 40.47
C SER A 616 -4.98 -14.03 41.72
N PRO A 617 -5.59 -15.06 42.36
CA PRO A 617 -6.26 -14.87 43.64
C PRO A 617 -5.30 -14.40 44.74
N ASN A 618 -4.01 -14.76 44.62
CA ASN A 618 -3.00 -14.47 45.63
C ASN A 618 -1.93 -13.52 45.09
N LYS A 619 -1.73 -12.39 45.79
CA LYS A 619 -0.72 -11.38 45.42
C LYS A 619 0.71 -11.90 45.55
N MET A 620 1.00 -12.68 46.59
CA MET A 620 2.35 -13.19 46.87
C MET A 620 2.80 -14.11 45.73
N LYS A 621 3.86 -13.72 45.02
CA LYS A 621 4.43 -14.46 43.86
C LYS A 621 3.40 -14.82 42.77
N LEU A 622 2.26 -14.12 42.72
CA LEU A 622 1.12 -14.44 41.86
C LEU A 622 0.65 -15.90 42.01
N TRP A 623 0.67 -16.42 43.23
CA TRP A 623 0.47 -17.84 43.51
C TRP A 623 -0.92 -18.37 43.08
N GLY A 624 -0.92 -19.39 42.24
CA GLY A 624 -2.11 -20.01 41.63
C GLY A 624 -2.66 -21.21 42.38
N ARG A 625 -2.13 -21.54 43.56
CA ARG A 625 -2.55 -22.70 44.36
C ARG A 625 -3.07 -22.24 45.72
N ALA A 626 -3.77 -23.12 46.43
CA ALA A 626 -4.15 -22.86 47.81
C ALA A 626 -2.89 -22.78 48.71
N PHE A 627 -2.90 -21.89 49.70
CA PHE A 627 -1.91 -21.93 50.77
C PHE A 627 -2.18 -23.13 51.69
N GLY A 628 -1.12 -23.76 52.16
CA GLY A 628 -1.19 -24.72 53.25
C GLY A 628 -1.72 -24.07 54.52
N ARG A 629 -2.15 -24.90 55.49
CA ARG A 629 -2.51 -24.39 56.81
C ARG A 629 -1.28 -23.73 57.43
N ILE A 630 -1.45 -22.49 57.90
CA ILE A 630 -0.42 -21.73 58.61
C ILE A 630 -0.87 -21.67 60.06
N THR A 631 -0.08 -22.22 60.97
CA THR A 631 -0.22 -21.97 62.41
C THR A 631 0.41 -20.61 62.75
N SER A 632 0.11 -20.03 63.92
CA SER A 632 0.68 -18.73 64.33
C SER A 632 2.21 -18.70 64.32
N ASP A 633 2.83 -19.87 64.32
CA ASP A 633 4.25 -20.07 64.52
C ASP A 633 4.98 -20.45 63.22
N GLU A 634 4.29 -20.61 62.09
CA GLU A 634 4.92 -20.98 60.80
C GLU A 634 5.19 -19.78 59.87
N ASP A 635 6.19 -19.91 58.99
CA ASP A 635 6.49 -18.90 57.97
C ASP A 635 5.41 -18.94 56.87
N ILE A 636 4.85 -17.78 56.53
CA ILE A 636 3.84 -17.67 55.47
C ILE A 636 4.34 -18.21 54.12
N ILE A 637 5.65 -18.18 53.85
CA ILE A 637 6.23 -18.72 52.62
C ILE A 637 6.20 -20.25 52.58
N ASP A 638 6.25 -20.94 53.71
CA ASP A 638 6.14 -22.41 53.77
C ASP A 638 4.77 -22.89 53.32
N SER A 639 3.75 -22.06 53.51
CA SER A 639 2.39 -22.33 53.04
C SER A 639 2.30 -22.55 51.53
N LEU A 640 3.23 -21.99 50.74
CA LEU A 640 3.31 -22.24 49.29
C LEU A 640 3.61 -23.72 49.02
N CYS A 641 4.52 -24.30 49.79
CA CYS A 641 4.96 -25.70 49.65
C CYS A 641 3.94 -26.65 50.29
N ASN A 642 3.51 -26.36 51.52
CA ASN A 642 2.64 -27.22 52.31
C ASN A 642 1.21 -27.30 51.75
N GLY A 643 0.80 -26.33 50.92
CA GLY A 643 -0.46 -26.42 50.17
C GLY A 643 -0.52 -27.62 49.22
N CYS A 644 0.63 -28.04 48.68
CA CYS A 644 0.74 -29.23 47.84
C CYS A 644 1.29 -30.44 48.61
N HIS A 645 2.29 -30.23 49.46
CA HIS A 645 2.94 -31.26 50.28
C HIS A 645 2.21 -31.45 51.61
N SER A 646 0.95 -31.89 51.54
CA SER A 646 0.12 -32.21 52.69
C SER A 646 -0.73 -33.45 52.43
N PRO A 647 -1.34 -34.08 53.45
CA PRO A 647 -2.14 -35.30 53.28
C PRO A 647 -3.26 -35.17 52.24
N ASP A 648 -3.85 -33.98 52.14
CA ASP A 648 -4.93 -33.65 51.20
C ASP A 648 -4.42 -32.95 49.92
N GLY A 649 -3.12 -32.70 49.82
CA GLY A 649 -2.49 -31.98 48.71
C GLY A 649 -2.13 -32.88 47.51
N ILE A 650 -1.80 -32.25 46.39
CA ILE A 650 -1.45 -32.98 45.15
C ILE A 650 -0.13 -33.74 45.23
N ALA A 651 0.72 -33.43 46.21
CA ALA A 651 1.99 -34.07 46.47
C ALA A 651 1.98 -34.88 47.79
N LYS A 652 0.81 -35.44 48.15
CA LYS A 652 0.61 -36.24 49.37
C LYS A 652 1.57 -37.42 49.53
N ASP A 653 2.06 -37.97 48.41
CA ASP A 653 3.02 -39.08 48.42
C ASP A 653 4.47 -38.62 48.68
N LYS A 654 4.70 -37.31 48.74
CA LYS A 654 6.01 -36.66 48.91
C LYS A 654 6.00 -35.60 50.01
N ILE A 655 5.40 -35.90 51.15
CA ILE A 655 5.41 -35.01 52.32
C ILE A 655 6.77 -35.14 53.05
N PRO A 656 7.50 -34.04 53.29
CA PRO A 656 8.74 -34.09 54.07
C PRO A 656 8.51 -34.68 55.46
N VAL A 657 9.27 -35.73 55.82
CA VAL A 657 9.17 -36.38 57.15
C VAL A 657 9.67 -35.45 58.26
N ILE A 658 10.64 -34.60 57.96
CA ILE A 658 11.22 -33.62 58.88
C ILE A 658 11.42 -32.31 58.09
N ALA A 659 10.75 -31.24 58.51
CA ALA A 659 10.78 -29.93 57.84
C ALA A 659 10.85 -28.77 58.84
N THR A 660 11.53 -28.98 59.97
CA THR A 660 11.61 -27.99 61.06
C THR A 660 13.01 -27.41 61.18
N HIS A 661 13.09 -26.10 61.39
CA HIS A 661 14.30 -25.42 61.86
C HIS A 661 13.96 -24.61 63.12
N PRO A 662 14.84 -24.50 64.13
CA PRO A 662 14.58 -23.69 65.31
C PRO A 662 14.23 -22.23 64.97
N GLU A 663 13.17 -21.72 65.59
CA GLU A 663 12.71 -20.34 65.44
C GLU A 663 13.53 -19.36 66.30
N GLU A 664 13.36 -18.06 66.02
CA GLU A 664 13.94 -16.93 66.78
C GLU A 664 15.47 -16.98 66.89
N ARG A 665 16.12 -17.67 65.95
CA ARG A 665 17.58 -17.63 65.81
C ARG A 665 17.95 -16.41 64.98
N LEU A 666 19.06 -15.75 65.34
CA LEU A 666 19.62 -14.70 64.51
C LEU A 666 20.26 -15.34 63.27
N ILE A 667 19.47 -15.49 62.22
CA ILE A 667 19.94 -15.98 60.92
C ILE A 667 20.10 -14.75 60.03
N ASN A 668 21.30 -14.55 59.50
CA ASN A 668 21.58 -13.44 58.62
C ASN A 668 22.38 -13.88 57.40
N ASN A 669 22.11 -13.26 56.27
CA ASN A 669 22.79 -13.53 55.00
C ASN A 669 23.70 -12.36 54.58
N ILE A 670 24.09 -11.50 55.53
CA ILE A 670 24.79 -10.23 55.25
C ILE A 670 26.16 -10.50 54.61
N MET A 671 26.85 -11.55 55.07
CA MET A 671 28.16 -11.96 54.54
C MET A 671 28.08 -12.79 53.24
N ARG A 672 26.87 -13.20 52.84
CA ARG A 672 26.59 -14.09 51.71
C ARG A 672 25.54 -13.45 50.78
N SER A 673 25.77 -12.19 50.41
CA SER A 673 24.82 -11.36 49.66
C SER A 673 24.82 -11.59 48.14
N ASN A 674 25.79 -12.34 47.60
CA ASN A 674 25.86 -12.66 46.18
C ASN A 674 24.87 -13.78 45.81
N ARG A 675 23.74 -13.40 45.18
CA ARG A 675 22.66 -14.31 44.74
C ARG A 675 23.11 -15.39 43.75
N ASP A 676 24.21 -15.15 43.04
CA ASP A 676 24.73 -16.08 42.03
C ASP A 676 25.67 -17.13 42.63
N SER A 677 26.03 -16.97 43.90
CA SER A 677 26.92 -17.90 44.59
C SER A 677 26.21 -19.21 44.94
N LEU A 678 26.92 -20.33 44.83
CA LEU A 678 26.43 -21.67 45.16
C LEU A 678 26.10 -21.85 46.66
N ASP A 679 26.58 -20.93 47.50
CA ASP A 679 26.34 -20.93 48.95
C ASP A 679 25.22 -19.97 49.39
N PHE A 680 24.58 -19.27 48.46
CA PHE A 680 23.51 -18.32 48.75
C PHE A 680 22.24 -19.01 49.24
N SER A 681 21.68 -18.57 50.35
CA SER A 681 20.37 -19.01 50.86
C SER A 681 19.49 -17.80 51.17
N PRO A 682 18.35 -17.62 50.49
CA PRO A 682 17.44 -16.52 50.82
C PRO A 682 16.82 -16.73 52.19
N ILE A 683 16.61 -15.65 52.94
CA ILE A 683 15.95 -15.65 54.24
C ILE A 683 14.67 -14.83 54.09
N PHE A 684 13.61 -15.21 54.80
CA PHE A 684 12.30 -14.59 54.66
C PHE A 684 11.79 -14.01 55.99
N ASP A 685 11.00 -12.95 55.86
CA ASP A 685 10.22 -12.41 56.96
C ASP A 685 8.98 -13.29 57.18
N LYS A 686 8.83 -13.79 58.42
CA LYS A 686 7.81 -14.77 58.81
C LYS A 686 6.38 -14.34 58.47
N ARG A 687 6.09 -13.04 58.50
CA ARG A 687 4.72 -12.49 58.36
C ARG A 687 4.41 -12.04 56.94
N THR A 688 5.37 -11.39 56.29
CA THR A 688 5.18 -10.78 54.98
C THR A 688 5.62 -11.69 53.84
N GLY A 689 6.45 -12.70 54.13
CA GLY A 689 7.09 -13.56 53.13
C GLY A 689 8.09 -12.82 52.24
N ALA A 690 8.45 -11.58 52.61
CA ALA A 690 9.44 -10.80 51.89
C ALA A 690 10.83 -11.37 52.15
N GLU A 691 11.68 -11.37 51.12
CA GLU A 691 13.09 -11.72 51.29
C GLU A 691 13.79 -10.62 52.11
N VAL A 692 14.48 -11.00 53.18
CA VAL A 692 15.17 -10.11 54.12
C VAL A 692 16.59 -10.61 54.37
N ASN A 693 17.49 -9.72 54.82
CA ASN A 693 18.86 -10.11 55.16
C ASN A 693 18.99 -10.71 56.56
N VAL A 694 17.97 -10.55 57.41
CA VAL A 694 17.88 -11.07 58.77
C VAL A 694 16.44 -11.53 59.00
N GLY A 695 16.23 -12.81 59.31
CA GLY A 695 14.90 -13.42 59.37
C GLY A 695 14.96 -14.91 59.69
N ASN A 696 13.99 -15.70 59.20
CA ASN A 696 13.91 -17.15 59.45
C ASN A 696 14.24 -17.97 58.19
N ILE A 697 14.69 -19.20 58.43
CA ILE A 697 14.80 -20.23 57.38
C ILE A 697 13.40 -20.76 57.11
N SER A 698 13.03 -20.78 55.84
CA SER A 698 11.81 -21.42 55.34
C SER A 698 12.18 -22.39 54.21
N CYS A 699 11.24 -23.18 53.71
CA CYS A 699 11.46 -24.19 52.68
C CYS A 699 12.26 -23.64 51.48
N PRO A 700 11.98 -22.42 50.94
CA PRO A 700 12.75 -21.90 49.82
C PRO A 700 14.18 -21.43 50.18
N SER A 701 14.51 -21.30 51.46
CA SER A 701 15.89 -21.04 51.90
C SER A 701 16.79 -22.22 51.53
N CYS A 702 16.32 -23.45 51.80
CA CYS A 702 17.06 -24.68 51.51
C CYS A 702 16.74 -25.26 50.13
N HIS A 703 15.52 -25.06 49.63
CA HIS A 703 15.05 -25.62 48.37
C HIS A 703 14.84 -24.55 47.28
N ASN A 704 15.23 -24.86 46.06
CA ASN A 704 14.87 -24.14 44.86
C ASN A 704 13.88 -24.98 44.03
N ALA A 705 12.58 -24.72 44.20
CA ALA A 705 11.51 -25.43 43.50
C ALA A 705 11.61 -25.41 41.96
N HIS A 706 12.49 -24.56 41.39
CA HIS A 706 12.66 -24.41 39.95
C HIS A 706 13.88 -25.14 39.37
N GLN A 707 14.67 -25.85 40.18
CA GLN A 707 15.92 -26.45 39.74
C GLN A 707 16.16 -27.75 40.49
N TRP A 708 16.34 -28.86 39.77
CA TRP A 708 16.47 -30.19 40.40
C TRP A 708 17.74 -30.36 41.25
N SER A 709 18.89 -29.89 40.76
CA SER A 709 20.17 -30.00 41.47
C SER A 709 20.93 -28.68 41.40
N PRO A 710 21.56 -28.22 42.49
CA PRO A 710 22.34 -26.99 42.49
C PRO A 710 23.66 -27.11 41.71
N LEU A 711 24.13 -28.34 41.49
CA LEU A 711 25.36 -28.64 40.75
C LEU A 711 25.18 -28.58 39.23
N VAL A 712 23.95 -28.75 38.74
CA VAL A 712 23.65 -28.79 37.31
C VAL A 712 22.48 -27.85 37.01
N LYS A 713 22.79 -26.73 36.34
CA LYS A 713 21.81 -25.71 35.93
C LYS A 713 21.20 -26.10 34.57
N GLU A 714 20.39 -27.14 34.57
CA GLU A 714 19.71 -27.64 33.38
C GLU A 714 18.29 -28.12 33.68
N LYS A 715 17.51 -28.33 32.62
CA LYS A 715 16.19 -28.95 32.69
C LYS A 715 16.30 -30.42 33.12
N GLY A 716 15.26 -30.95 33.75
CA GLY A 716 15.21 -32.36 34.12
C GLY A 716 15.12 -33.31 32.92
N VAL A 717 15.20 -34.61 33.22
CA VAL A 717 15.24 -35.70 32.22
C VAL A 717 13.86 -36.20 31.78
N ASN A 718 12.80 -35.43 32.10
CA ASN A 718 11.40 -35.75 31.82
C ASN A 718 10.91 -37.05 32.47
N LYS A 719 11.39 -37.36 33.68
CA LYS A 719 10.99 -38.52 34.48
C LYS A 719 10.97 -38.17 35.95
N ASN A 720 10.07 -38.79 36.70
CA ASN A 720 10.06 -38.72 38.16
C ASN A 720 11.30 -39.45 38.71
N LEU A 721 12.10 -38.77 39.52
CA LEU A 721 13.35 -39.31 40.08
C LEU A 721 13.33 -39.25 41.60
N GLU A 722 13.82 -40.29 42.27
CA GLU A 722 14.04 -40.18 43.71
C GLU A 722 15.29 -39.36 44.00
N GLY A 723 15.13 -38.32 44.81
CA GLY A 723 16.20 -37.42 45.21
C GLY A 723 17.12 -37.96 46.30
N ASN A 724 18.24 -37.27 46.54
CA ASN A 724 19.22 -37.51 47.60
C ASN A 724 19.81 -36.18 48.10
N ALA A 725 20.78 -36.24 49.00
CA ALA A 725 21.41 -35.07 49.64
C ALA A 725 22.20 -34.12 48.70
N THR A 726 22.21 -34.33 47.39
CA THR A 726 22.86 -33.45 46.40
C THR A 726 21.92 -32.98 45.27
N ASN A 727 20.66 -33.39 45.27
CA ASN A 727 19.63 -32.99 44.30
C ASN A 727 18.26 -32.84 45.01
N SER A 728 17.12 -33.18 44.43
CA SER A 728 15.81 -33.02 45.11
C SER A 728 15.46 -31.55 45.42
N PHE A 729 15.68 -30.69 44.44
CA PHE A 729 15.46 -29.25 44.54
C PHE A 729 16.30 -28.55 45.59
N LEU A 730 17.42 -29.12 46.04
CA LEU A 730 18.32 -28.43 46.97
C LEU A 730 18.95 -27.19 46.33
N ARG A 731 19.10 -26.11 47.10
CA ARG A 731 19.71 -24.86 46.63
C ARG A 731 21.24 -24.92 46.66
N ASN A 732 21.81 -25.67 47.61
CA ASN A 732 23.25 -25.72 47.89
C ASN A 732 23.69 -27.18 48.13
N VAL A 733 25.00 -27.42 48.18
CA VAL A 733 25.58 -28.70 48.66
C VAL A 733 26.26 -28.50 50.03
N SER A 734 25.86 -29.34 50.98
CA SER A 734 26.14 -29.39 52.44
C SER A 734 27.21 -28.50 53.12
N TYR A 735 28.41 -28.28 52.57
CA TYR A 735 29.58 -27.83 53.35
C TYR A 735 29.90 -26.33 53.24
N ASN A 736 29.26 -25.61 52.33
CA ASN A 736 29.39 -24.16 52.25
C ASN A 736 28.00 -23.55 52.07
N ASN A 737 27.22 -23.50 53.14
CA ASN A 737 25.89 -22.89 53.17
C ASN A 737 25.73 -22.10 54.48
N ILE A 738 24.61 -21.41 54.66
CA ILE A 738 24.31 -20.63 55.86
C ILE A 738 24.36 -21.45 57.17
N CYS A 739 24.23 -22.77 57.10
CA CYS A 739 24.25 -23.64 58.28
C CYS A 739 25.63 -23.67 58.95
N ILE A 740 26.73 -23.51 58.19
CA ILE A 740 28.09 -23.49 58.75
C ILE A 740 28.30 -22.29 59.70
N ASP A 741 27.55 -21.20 59.47
CA ASP A 741 27.67 -19.96 60.24
C ASP A 741 27.21 -20.17 61.69
N CYS A 742 26.33 -21.16 61.94
CA CYS A 742 25.86 -21.54 63.27
C CYS A 742 26.41 -22.87 63.79
N HIS A 743 26.63 -23.86 62.89
CA HIS A 743 26.97 -25.23 63.27
C HIS A 743 28.43 -25.61 63.00
N GLY A 744 29.22 -24.76 62.35
CA GLY A 744 30.59 -25.10 61.96
C GLY A 744 30.65 -26.39 61.14
N LEU A 745 31.67 -27.22 61.37
CA LEU A 745 31.87 -28.47 60.64
C LEU A 745 30.72 -29.48 60.82
N ASP A 746 29.90 -29.36 61.87
CA ASP A 746 28.75 -30.24 62.11
C ASP A 746 27.59 -30.00 61.12
N ALA A 747 27.63 -28.89 60.37
CA ALA A 747 26.61 -28.55 59.39
C ALA A 747 26.38 -29.68 58.36
N ILE A 748 27.43 -30.39 57.95
CA ILE A 748 27.33 -31.49 56.98
C ILE A 748 26.53 -32.68 57.52
N PHE A 749 26.72 -33.05 58.78
CA PHE A 749 26.01 -34.16 59.42
C PHE A 749 24.55 -33.81 59.64
N ARG A 750 24.28 -32.58 60.10
CA ARG A 750 22.91 -32.08 60.25
C ARG A 750 22.19 -32.04 58.91
N TYR A 751 22.82 -31.54 57.86
CA TYR A 751 22.26 -31.50 56.51
C TYR A 751 21.93 -32.90 55.99
N LYS A 752 22.85 -33.85 56.14
CA LYS A 752 22.64 -35.25 55.76
C LYS A 752 21.52 -35.92 56.54
N TYR A 753 21.38 -35.66 57.84
CA TYR A 753 20.28 -36.19 58.66
C TYR A 753 18.90 -35.88 58.05
N TYR A 754 18.70 -34.66 57.53
CA TYR A 754 17.42 -34.29 56.90
C TYR A 754 17.23 -34.94 55.51
N HIS A 755 18.30 -35.12 54.72
CA HIS A 755 18.19 -35.50 53.30
C HIS A 755 18.64 -36.93 52.94
N ASP A 756 19.23 -37.68 53.88
CA ASP A 756 19.57 -39.09 53.74
C ASP A 756 18.93 -39.89 54.88
N PRO A 757 17.87 -40.68 54.60
CA PRO A 757 17.23 -41.51 55.61
C PRO A 757 18.17 -42.49 56.33
N LYS A 758 19.28 -42.90 55.70
CA LYS A 758 20.25 -43.83 56.31
C LYS A 758 21.04 -43.18 57.45
N GLU A 759 21.18 -41.86 57.42
CA GLU A 759 21.93 -41.07 58.41
C GLU A 759 21.06 -40.72 59.63
N ARG A 760 19.77 -41.13 59.64
CA ARG A 760 18.85 -40.92 60.77
C ARG A 760 18.89 -42.02 61.83
N VAL A 761 19.62 -43.10 61.56
CA VAL A 761 19.72 -44.28 62.42
C VAL A 761 21.16 -44.40 62.89
N GLU A 762 21.39 -44.60 64.19
CA GLU A 762 22.74 -44.92 64.68
C GLU A 762 23.21 -46.23 64.01
N PRO A 763 24.38 -46.23 63.36
CA PRO A 763 24.92 -47.47 62.81
C PRO A 763 25.16 -48.46 63.96
N PRO A 764 24.84 -49.76 63.78
CA PRO A 764 25.07 -50.74 64.83
C PRO A 764 26.56 -50.73 65.21
N PRO A 765 26.91 -50.83 66.51
CA PRO A 765 28.28 -50.72 66.96
C PRO A 765 29.14 -51.76 66.23
N SER A 766 30.17 -51.27 65.53
CA SER A 766 31.12 -52.12 64.84
C SER A 766 31.90 -52.92 65.87
N ILE A 767 31.67 -54.24 65.91
CA ILE A 767 32.52 -55.16 66.67
C ILE A 767 33.88 -55.18 65.97
N ILE A 768 34.82 -54.42 66.49
CA ILE A 768 36.22 -54.52 66.11
C ILE A 768 36.72 -55.85 66.68
N LYS A 769 36.77 -56.89 65.85
CA LYS A 769 37.56 -58.08 66.16
C LYS A 769 39.03 -57.71 65.99
N PHE A 770 39.72 -57.53 67.11
CA PHE A 770 41.18 -57.65 67.12
C PHE A 770 41.52 -59.10 66.78
N ILE A 771 42.29 -59.29 65.72
CA ILE A 771 42.90 -60.57 65.38
C ILE A 771 44.18 -60.65 66.22
N GLU A 772 44.28 -61.65 67.09
CA GLU A 772 45.51 -62.05 67.79
C GLU A 772 46.55 -62.66 66.83
#